data_AF-A0A8H5HRQ7-F1
#
_entry.id   AF-A0A8H5HRQ7-F1
#
_cell.length_a   1.000
_cell.length_b   1.000
_cell.length_c   1.000
_cell.angle_alpha   90.00
_cell.angle_beta   90.00
_cell.angle_gamma   90.00
#
_symmetry.space_group_name_H-M   'P 1'
#
loop_
_entity.id
_entity.type
_entity.pdbx_description
1 polymer ?
#
loop_
_entity_poly.entity_id
_entity_poly.type
_entity_poly.pdbx_seq_one_letter_code
_entity_poly.pdbx_strand_id
1 'polypeptide(L)'
;MHQRRCKVVCAMHIHGAVNNFLYSASFLNPLNWVKEKLVPSIREKPSQEEVEASKKQAAKEGNRSVFEATPGPLVRQARGKWGLAIPVKKGVHVPNKPHKPRPTAHKYSTANFKISHRKLNMLGRQIAGKPVDYAILQMQFSEKRASSRIMNMLATAKDHAVRYKRLSEPKLVVAESWVSKGPRGPKRLEPRGRGHFGIRTHPNSKLTVVLKEGKTVEEQKKEERARKIRKIVSAAATREDVPIRNPSPTSLGAAVHSEQLWKLAESKFQSFENTAIVRTVELGGSVVHVTTTYAIKATQPGAKVYTIALGLEEKQKTSWLEVKVKGQQTPLDVVHYPLDTSRNFQLLDVALPDVLSLNSTLNLVLETLQTHATFPWPKQASQKEDQALKYQTDLFVLSPYHTGVQRTKVKAPTPRVISYTTPENLQDFTLDAPASKQGATVTYGPYSDIPTSSNNKFIKEHQQPITVHYFHEQPVLEISKLTRTAEISHWGANLNIQDNLVLHNAGPTLKGHFSRLEHQSQSYFKRPAPHALPALTLHLPPGIRNTYYYDLIGNVSTSRLRIAPAAPKNQRASRYSVLELRPRYPILGGWNYTFTLGWDAPLSDSAVYDRSTGKYIVEVPIMTPIPGAVVNSAEVSIVLPEGATGVEFAPPFPAVANRISTHTTYLDSMGRPMLTFEYENLTIMHAQSIFVSYKVPLAAHLRKPFVVGVAFFSVFALAIVGRRINLTIHQKTL
;
A
#
# COMPACT_ATOMS: atom_id res chain seq x y z
N MET A 1 -36.69 48.21 28.69
CA MET A 1 -36.35 49.55 28.18
C MET A 1 -34.95 49.53 27.58
N HIS A 2 -34.85 49.88 26.29
CA HIS A 2 -33.71 50.37 25.47
C HIS A 2 -32.37 49.59 25.52
N GLN A 3 -32.08 48.79 24.49
CA GLN A 3 -31.41 49.12 23.19
C GLN A 3 -29.88 49.21 23.34
N ARG A 4 -29.08 48.25 22.86
CA ARG A 4 -28.67 47.95 21.46
C ARG A 4 -27.85 49.06 20.77
N ARG A 5 -26.73 48.60 20.16
CA ARG A 5 -26.14 49.04 18.86
C ARG A 5 -25.40 50.40 18.91
N CYS A 6 -24.43 50.74 18.04
CA CYS A 6 -23.84 50.17 16.82
C CYS A 6 -22.61 51.01 16.40
N LYS A 7 -21.75 50.42 15.53
CA LYS A 7 -21.03 51.00 14.34
C LYS A 7 -20.09 52.21 14.53
N VAL A 8 -18.79 52.13 14.20
CA VAL A 8 -18.12 52.07 12.86
C VAL A 8 -18.49 53.25 11.95
N VAL A 9 -17.50 54.07 11.53
CA VAL A 9 -17.11 54.42 10.14
C VAL A 9 -16.05 55.57 10.10
N CYS A 10 -15.05 55.35 9.24
CA CYS A 10 -14.14 56.21 8.46
C CYS A 10 -14.37 57.75 8.35
N ALA A 11 -13.28 58.54 8.26
CA ALA A 11 -13.02 59.49 7.15
C ALA A 11 -11.68 60.26 7.30
N MET A 12 -11.00 60.49 6.16
CA MET A 12 -9.80 61.32 5.93
C MET A 12 -10.09 62.82 6.08
N HIS A 13 -9.07 63.65 6.35
CA HIS A 13 -8.89 64.98 5.72
C HIS A 13 -7.43 65.47 5.76
N ILE A 14 -7.07 66.18 4.68
CA ILE A 14 -5.81 66.84 4.31
C ILE A 14 -5.76 68.25 4.91
N HIS A 15 -4.58 68.86 5.14
CA HIS A 15 -4.27 70.31 5.00
C HIS A 15 -2.74 70.53 5.08
N GLY A 16 -2.20 71.53 4.37
CA GLY A 16 -0.78 71.94 4.39
C GLY A 16 -0.59 73.46 4.51
N ALA A 17 0.65 73.93 4.77
CA ALA A 17 1.25 75.21 4.30
C ALA A 17 2.61 75.57 4.99
N VAL A 18 3.68 75.71 4.17
CA VAL A 18 4.68 76.81 3.95
C VAL A 18 5.41 77.58 5.10
N ASN A 19 6.76 77.55 5.00
CA ASN A 19 7.92 78.47 5.27
C ASN A 19 7.94 79.62 6.32
N ASN A 20 9.10 79.75 7.00
CA ASN A 20 9.95 80.97 6.99
C ASN A 20 11.42 80.72 7.47
N PHE A 21 12.36 81.45 6.87
CA PHE A 21 13.83 81.47 7.09
C PHE A 21 14.24 82.64 8.02
N LEU A 22 15.41 82.58 8.69
CA LEU A 22 16.44 83.66 8.75
C LEU A 22 17.70 83.28 9.58
N TYR A 23 18.82 83.90 9.19
CA TYR A 23 20.26 83.65 9.46
C TYR A 23 20.86 84.52 10.59
N SER A 24 22.06 84.17 11.10
CA SER A 24 23.18 85.13 11.27
C SER A 24 24.56 84.45 11.38
N ALA A 25 25.58 85.07 10.79
CA ALA A 25 27.00 84.74 10.85
C ALA A 25 27.80 86.05 11.00
N SER A 26 28.94 86.01 11.68
CA SER A 26 29.97 87.07 11.78
C SER A 26 31.26 86.50 11.14
N PHE A 27 31.94 87.02 10.10
CA PHE A 27 32.30 88.35 9.57
C PHE A 27 33.23 89.16 10.46
N LEU A 28 34.52 88.83 10.43
CA LEU A 28 35.71 89.71 10.43
C LEU A 28 36.96 88.80 10.56
N ASN A 29 37.81 88.73 9.53
CA ASN A 29 38.97 87.83 9.31
C ASN A 29 38.70 86.38 8.82
N PRO A 30 38.34 86.18 7.53
CA PRO A 30 38.06 84.86 6.97
C PRO A 30 39.30 83.98 6.70
N LEU A 31 40.53 84.52 6.77
CA LEU A 31 41.76 83.77 6.45
C LEU A 31 42.45 83.12 7.67
N ASN A 32 42.17 83.56 8.91
CA ASN A 32 42.69 82.88 10.10
C ASN A 32 41.93 81.58 10.40
N TRP A 33 40.63 81.52 10.10
CA TRP A 33 39.84 80.29 10.20
C TRP A 33 40.40 79.16 9.31
N VAL A 34 40.88 79.51 8.10
CA VAL A 34 41.54 78.57 7.18
C VAL A 34 42.93 78.17 7.73
N LYS A 35 43.69 79.12 8.30
CA LYS A 35 45.03 78.86 8.88
C LYS A 35 45.00 78.03 10.17
N GLU A 36 43.95 78.15 11.00
CA GLU A 36 43.75 77.34 12.22
C GLU A 36 43.21 75.94 11.95
N LYS A 37 42.46 75.74 10.86
CA LYS A 37 41.84 74.45 10.50
C LYS A 37 42.71 73.57 9.61
N LEU A 38 43.65 74.15 8.84
CA LEU A 38 44.37 73.44 7.77
C LEU A 38 45.89 73.39 7.94
N VAL A 39 46.47 74.00 8.99
CA VAL A 39 47.87 73.73 9.38
C VAL A 39 47.87 72.66 10.47
N PRO A 40 48.63 71.55 10.33
CA PRO A 40 48.78 70.58 11.39
C PRO A 40 49.68 71.18 12.48
N SER A 41 49.12 72.01 13.36
CA SER A 41 49.70 72.17 14.68
C SER A 41 49.48 70.87 15.44
N ILE A 42 50.55 70.31 16.00
CA ILE A 42 50.43 69.19 16.94
C ILE A 42 49.60 69.72 18.09
N ARG A 43 48.33 69.33 18.17
CA ARG A 43 47.54 69.49 19.40
C ARG A 43 48.24 68.67 20.46
N GLU A 44 49.02 69.32 21.30
CA GLU A 44 49.44 68.73 22.57
C GLU A 44 48.16 68.31 23.28
N LYS A 45 48.07 67.02 23.59
CA LYS A 45 46.92 66.50 24.33
C LYS A 45 46.95 67.20 25.69
N PRO A 46 45.84 67.79 26.15
CA PRO A 46 45.78 68.34 27.50
C PRO A 46 46.18 67.24 28.49
N SER A 47 46.95 67.63 29.51
CA SER A 47 47.39 66.69 30.54
C SER A 47 46.16 66.08 31.23
N GLN A 48 46.29 64.89 31.81
CA GLN A 48 45.14 64.20 32.43
C GLN A 48 44.47 65.07 33.52
N GLU A 49 45.25 65.90 34.20
CA GLU A 49 44.78 66.81 35.25
C GLU A 49 43.90 67.95 34.69
N GLU A 50 44.22 68.49 33.52
CA GLU A 50 43.40 69.51 32.85
C GLU A 50 42.07 68.94 32.36
N VAL A 51 42.08 67.71 31.84
CA VAL A 51 40.86 67.00 31.41
C VAL A 51 39.96 66.71 32.61
N GLU A 52 40.53 66.32 33.75
CA GLU A 52 39.78 66.12 34.99
C GLU A 52 39.26 67.42 35.59
N ALA A 53 40.02 68.52 35.52
CA ALA A 53 39.59 69.84 35.98
C ALA A 53 38.42 70.37 35.12
N SER A 54 38.50 70.23 33.79
CA SER A 54 37.42 70.55 32.86
C SER A 54 36.16 69.71 33.12
N LYS A 55 36.31 68.40 33.37
CA LYS A 55 35.21 67.52 33.75
C LYS A 55 34.59 67.90 35.10
N LYS A 56 35.39 68.36 36.08
CA LYS A 56 34.91 68.87 37.37
C LYS A 56 34.16 70.21 37.22
N GLN A 57 34.59 71.08 36.31
CA GLN A 57 33.84 72.31 35.98
C GLN A 57 32.51 71.99 35.29
N ALA A 58 32.51 71.18 34.23
CA ALA A 58 31.29 70.74 33.55
C ALA A 58 30.31 70.00 34.49
N ALA A 59 30.84 69.29 35.49
CA ALA A 59 30.08 68.68 36.56
C ALA A 59 29.41 69.68 37.50
N LYS A 60 30.11 70.78 37.86
CA LYS A 60 29.55 71.86 38.69
C LYS A 60 28.51 72.67 37.91
N GLU A 61 28.69 72.82 36.60
CA GLU A 61 27.78 73.53 35.70
C GLU A 61 26.55 72.69 35.28
N GLY A 62 26.46 71.43 35.69
CA GLY A 62 25.30 70.57 35.40
C GLY A 62 25.27 69.96 33.99
N ASN A 63 26.25 70.27 33.13
CA ASN A 63 26.38 69.72 31.78
C ASN A 63 27.19 68.41 31.75
N ARG A 64 26.77 67.41 32.55
CA ARG A 64 27.39 66.07 32.52
C ARG A 64 26.89 65.24 31.34
N SER A 65 27.80 64.50 30.70
CA SER A 65 27.45 63.57 29.63
C SER A 65 26.66 62.36 30.16
N VAL A 66 25.67 61.91 29.39
CA VAL A 66 24.77 60.79 29.73
C VAL A 66 25.53 59.48 30.03
N PHE A 67 26.73 59.32 29.48
CA PHE A 67 27.58 58.14 29.67
C PHE A 67 28.40 58.15 30.96
N GLU A 68 28.57 59.30 31.63
CA GLU A 68 29.29 59.41 32.92
C GLU A 68 28.32 59.49 34.13
N ALA A 69 27.01 59.62 33.89
CA ALA A 69 25.98 59.79 34.93
C ALA A 69 25.53 58.50 35.63
N THR A 70 26.27 57.39 35.55
CA THR A 70 25.92 56.16 36.30
C THR A 70 27.05 55.65 37.19
N PRO A 71 27.00 55.96 38.49
CA PRO A 71 27.57 55.13 39.52
C PRO A 71 26.44 54.35 40.22
N GLY A 72 26.30 53.06 39.92
CA GLY A 72 25.41 52.18 40.69
C GLY A 72 24.85 50.97 39.92
N PRO A 73 24.66 49.81 40.58
CA PRO A 73 24.11 48.63 39.93
C PRO A 73 22.63 48.85 39.59
N LEU A 74 22.29 48.76 38.30
CA LEU A 74 20.91 48.84 37.81
C LEU A 74 20.07 47.69 38.35
N VAL A 75 19.26 47.96 39.37
CA VAL A 75 18.09 47.15 39.73
C VAL A 75 17.08 47.27 38.59
N ARG A 76 17.05 46.26 37.72
CA ARG A 76 16.00 46.10 36.70
C ARG A 76 14.65 45.90 37.41
N GLN A 77 13.83 46.95 37.47
CA GLN A 77 12.41 46.82 37.75
C GLN A 77 11.76 45.94 36.68
N ALA A 78 11.18 44.83 37.11
CA ALA A 78 10.51 43.87 36.24
C ALA A 78 9.13 44.41 35.82
N ARG A 79 9.00 44.83 34.56
CA ARG A 79 7.70 45.03 33.91
C ARG A 79 7.05 43.66 33.64
N GLY A 80 6.19 43.22 34.55
CA GLY A 80 5.21 42.17 34.31
C GLY A 80 3.92 42.76 33.75
N LYS A 81 3.46 42.26 32.59
CA LYS A 81 2.13 42.53 32.04
C LYS A 81 1.08 41.94 32.97
N TRP A 82 0.00 42.69 33.24
CA TRP A 82 -1.17 42.38 34.08
C TRP A 82 -0.98 42.61 35.59
N GLY A 83 -1.22 43.85 36.03
CA GLY A 83 -1.27 44.26 37.43
C GLY A 83 -2.66 44.07 38.04
N LEU A 84 -2.92 42.87 38.57
CA LEU A 84 -3.97 42.64 39.58
C LEU A 84 -3.27 42.15 40.85
N ALA A 85 -3.39 42.93 41.93
CA ALA A 85 -2.87 42.57 43.24
C ALA A 85 -3.76 41.48 43.85
N ILE A 86 -3.25 40.26 43.93
CA ILE A 86 -3.90 39.17 44.68
C ILE A 86 -3.56 39.35 46.16
N PRO A 87 -4.54 39.47 47.08
CA PRO A 87 -4.26 39.45 48.51
C PRO A 87 -3.79 38.04 48.91
N VAL A 88 -2.52 37.93 49.31
CA VAL A 88 -1.91 36.67 49.75
C VAL A 88 -2.48 36.31 51.13
N LYS A 89 -3.35 35.30 51.19
CA LYS A 89 -3.72 34.63 52.44
C LYS A 89 -2.46 34.00 53.06
N LYS A 90 -2.21 34.28 54.34
CA LYS A 90 -1.14 33.64 55.14
C LYS A 90 -1.33 32.12 55.10
N GLY A 91 -0.31 31.40 54.61
CA GLY A 91 -0.30 29.93 54.55
C GLY A 91 0.19 29.32 53.24
N VAL A 92 0.71 30.11 52.28
CA VAL A 92 1.24 29.58 51.01
C VAL A 92 2.77 29.61 51.01
N HIS A 93 3.36 28.45 50.75
CA HIS A 93 4.80 28.26 50.55
C HIS A 93 5.33 29.27 49.53
N VAL A 94 6.25 30.13 49.94
CA VAL A 94 6.90 31.11 49.07
C VAL A 94 7.99 30.37 48.29
N PRO A 95 7.86 30.15 46.97
CA PRO A 95 8.94 29.52 46.22
C PRO A 95 10.15 30.45 46.22
N ASN A 96 11.31 29.91 46.60
CA ASN A 96 12.60 30.59 46.57
C ASN A 96 12.82 31.33 45.24
N LYS A 97 13.41 32.54 45.30
CA LYS A 97 13.82 33.31 44.10
C LYS A 97 14.54 32.36 43.12
N PRO A 98 14.11 32.30 41.84
CA PRO A 98 14.67 31.31 40.92
C PRO A 98 16.16 31.58 40.73
N HIS A 99 16.99 30.65 41.20
CA HIS A 99 18.39 30.57 40.80
C HIS A 99 18.43 30.56 39.27
N LYS A 100 19.18 31.46 38.62
CA LYS A 100 19.28 31.46 37.15
C LYS A 100 19.72 30.07 36.71
N PRO A 101 18.86 29.29 36.03
CA PRO A 101 19.18 27.91 35.72
C PRO A 101 20.41 27.89 34.82
N ARG A 102 21.30 26.91 35.04
CA ARG A 102 22.43 26.68 34.14
C ARG A 102 21.90 26.59 32.70
N PRO A 103 22.57 27.21 31.72
CA PRO A 103 22.10 27.18 30.35
C PRO A 103 22.13 25.73 29.84
N THR A 104 20.94 25.15 29.63
CA THR A 104 20.76 23.76 29.20
C THR A 104 20.97 23.53 27.71
N ALA A 105 21.21 24.61 26.96
CA ALA A 105 21.32 24.57 25.51
C ALA A 105 22.32 25.60 24.97
N HIS A 106 23.00 25.26 23.87
CA HIS A 106 23.82 26.17 23.09
C HIS A 106 23.24 26.34 21.69
N LYS A 107 22.89 27.58 21.31
CA LYS A 107 22.38 27.91 19.97
C LYS A 107 23.51 28.52 19.15
N TYR A 108 23.73 27.96 17.95
CA TYR A 108 24.70 28.47 16.99
C TYR A 108 24.09 28.54 15.59
N SER A 109 24.50 29.51 14.78
CA SER A 109 23.97 29.69 13.42
C SER A 109 25.06 30.02 12.43
N THR A 110 24.94 29.50 11.21
CA THR A 110 25.84 29.85 10.11
C THR A 110 25.56 31.26 9.60
N ALA A 111 26.55 31.86 8.94
CA ALA A 111 26.27 32.94 8.00
C ALA A 111 25.44 32.44 6.79
N ASN A 112 24.91 33.36 6.00
CA ASN A 112 24.04 33.02 4.88
C ASN A 112 24.79 32.19 3.81
N PHE A 113 24.14 31.13 3.33
CA PHE A 113 24.49 30.37 2.14
C PHE A 113 23.73 30.93 0.94
N LYS A 114 24.40 30.96 -0.23
CA LYS A 114 23.76 31.22 -1.54
C LYS A 114 23.02 29.97 -2.04
N ILE A 115 22.14 29.43 -1.19
CA ILE A 115 21.40 28.17 -1.42
C ILE A 115 19.95 28.37 -0.97
N SER A 116 19.03 27.69 -1.64
CA SER A 116 17.63 27.66 -1.22
C SER A 116 17.48 27.00 0.14
N HIS A 117 16.71 27.64 1.02
CA HIS A 117 16.31 27.09 2.32
C HIS A 117 15.81 25.63 2.21
N ARG A 118 15.06 25.28 1.16
CA ARG A 118 14.57 23.90 0.94
C ARG A 118 15.70 22.88 0.78
N LYS A 119 16.74 23.24 0.02
CA LYS A 119 17.91 22.38 -0.23
C LYS A 119 18.78 22.26 1.03
N LEU A 120 19.02 23.37 1.71
CA LEU A 120 19.80 23.38 2.95
C LEU A 120 19.07 22.65 4.09
N ASN A 121 17.73 22.68 4.11
CA ASN A 121 16.92 22.00 5.12
C ASN A 121 17.01 20.46 5.03
N MET A 122 17.37 19.89 3.87
CA MET A 122 17.63 18.45 3.77
C MET A 122 18.84 18.04 4.63
N LEU A 123 19.92 18.84 4.62
CA LEU A 123 21.08 18.63 5.48
C LEU A 123 20.74 18.90 6.96
N GLY A 124 19.94 19.93 7.24
CA GLY A 124 19.44 20.20 8.60
C GLY A 124 18.64 19.03 9.19
N ARG A 125 17.75 18.41 8.39
CA ARG A 125 17.02 17.20 8.79
C ARG A 125 17.94 15.99 8.97
N GLN A 126 18.99 15.87 8.15
CA GLN A 126 19.93 14.76 8.24
C GLN A 126 20.73 14.77 9.56
N ILE A 127 21.04 15.95 10.11
CA ILE A 127 21.81 16.10 11.37
C ILE A 127 20.93 16.22 12.62
N ALA A 128 19.64 16.56 12.46
CA ALA A 128 18.72 16.70 13.59
C ALA A 128 18.53 15.38 14.36
N GLY A 129 18.59 15.47 15.70
CA GLY A 129 18.42 14.34 16.62
C GLY A 129 19.64 13.42 16.77
N LYS A 130 20.73 13.66 16.04
CA LYS A 130 21.95 12.84 16.10
C LYS A 130 22.92 13.36 17.17
N PRO A 131 23.77 12.49 17.75
CA PRO A 131 24.95 12.92 18.49
C PRO A 131 25.80 13.87 17.65
N VAL A 132 26.39 14.89 18.28
CA VAL A 132 27.13 15.94 17.56
C VAL A 132 28.29 15.36 16.76
N ASP A 133 29.04 14.40 17.33
CA ASP A 133 30.17 13.76 16.64
C ASP A 133 29.72 12.95 15.43
N TYR A 134 28.59 12.24 15.54
CA TYR A 134 28.01 11.53 14.42
C TYR A 134 27.51 12.49 13.33
N ALA A 135 26.97 13.66 13.70
CA ALA A 135 26.58 14.69 12.75
C ALA A 135 27.78 15.29 12.01
N ILE A 136 28.91 15.53 12.71
CA ILE A 136 30.17 15.98 12.11
C ILE A 136 30.67 14.94 11.09
N LEU A 137 30.73 13.66 11.48
CA LEU A 137 31.12 12.56 10.60
C LEU A 137 30.21 12.45 9.38
N GLN A 138 28.90 12.57 9.57
CA GLN A 138 27.92 12.57 8.47
C GLN A 138 28.10 13.75 7.51
N MET A 139 28.54 14.92 7.98
CA MET A 139 28.86 16.05 7.11
C MET A 139 30.20 15.89 6.41
N GLN A 140 31.18 15.22 7.04
CA GLN A 140 32.48 14.92 6.43
C GLN A 140 32.34 14.05 5.18
N PHE A 141 31.51 13.00 5.25
CA PHE A 141 31.29 12.07 4.13
C PHE A 141 30.13 12.47 3.19
N SER A 142 29.50 13.63 3.40
CA SER A 142 28.41 14.08 2.54
C SER A 142 28.96 14.80 1.31
N GLU A 143 28.58 14.33 0.12
CA GLU A 143 28.94 14.90 -1.18
C GLU A 143 28.37 16.32 -1.43
N LYS A 144 27.41 16.76 -0.61
CA LYS A 144 26.72 18.04 -0.85
C LYS A 144 27.66 19.19 -0.51
N ARG A 145 27.94 20.09 -1.46
CA ARG A 145 28.84 21.26 -1.30
C ARG A 145 28.71 22.06 0.01
N ALA A 146 27.50 22.15 0.60
CA ALA A 146 27.28 22.85 1.86
C ALA A 146 27.76 22.09 3.11
N SER A 147 28.02 20.78 3.00
CA SER A 147 28.38 19.88 4.10
C SER A 147 29.66 20.32 4.80
N SER A 148 30.73 20.61 4.06
CA SER A 148 32.02 21.08 4.59
C SER A 148 31.88 22.30 5.51
N ARG A 149 31.08 23.30 5.12
CA ARG A 149 30.85 24.49 5.96
C ARG A 149 29.96 24.19 7.17
N ILE A 150 29.03 23.25 7.06
CA ILE A 150 28.19 22.81 8.19
C ILE A 150 29.02 22.00 9.19
N MET A 151 29.93 21.15 8.71
CA MET A 151 30.89 20.38 9.52
C MET A 151 31.70 21.32 10.42
N ASN A 152 32.34 22.34 9.83
CA ASN A 152 33.12 23.32 10.59
C ASN A 152 32.24 24.10 11.59
N MET A 153 31.01 24.45 11.20
CA MET A 153 30.07 25.11 12.11
C MET A 153 29.68 24.22 13.30
N LEU A 154 29.45 22.92 13.08
CA LEU A 154 29.13 21.97 14.15
C LEU A 154 30.30 21.78 15.10
N ALA A 155 31.54 21.73 14.60
CA ALA A 155 32.74 21.69 15.43
C ALA A 155 32.86 22.93 16.32
N THR A 156 32.71 24.14 15.76
CA THR A 156 32.71 25.38 16.56
C THR A 156 31.55 25.43 17.56
N ALA A 157 30.36 24.95 17.18
CA ALA A 157 29.21 24.90 18.07
C ALA A 157 29.43 23.92 19.24
N LYS A 158 30.09 22.78 18.99
CA LYS A 158 30.52 21.80 20.00
C LYS A 158 31.48 22.45 20.99
N ASP A 159 32.54 23.09 20.50
CA ASP A 159 33.52 23.77 21.35
C ASP A 159 32.87 24.86 22.21
N HIS A 160 31.96 25.64 21.64
CA HIS A 160 31.25 26.68 22.38
C HIS A 160 30.28 26.12 23.44
N ALA A 161 29.63 24.98 23.14
CA ALA A 161 28.76 24.30 24.08
C ALA A 161 29.53 23.78 25.30
N VAL A 162 30.70 23.18 25.08
CA VAL A 162 31.58 22.68 26.15
C VAL A 162 32.20 23.85 26.91
N ARG A 163 32.91 24.74 26.22
CA ARG A 163 33.72 25.81 26.83
C ARG A 163 32.89 26.88 27.54
N TYR A 164 31.82 27.37 26.89
CA TYR A 164 31.05 28.50 27.42
C TYR A 164 29.76 28.09 28.13
N LYS A 165 29.14 26.97 27.76
CA LYS A 165 27.88 26.51 28.38
C LYS A 165 28.08 25.36 29.36
N ARG A 166 29.29 24.81 29.48
CA ARG A 166 29.64 23.71 30.39
C ARG A 166 28.73 22.48 30.21
N LEU A 167 28.31 22.22 28.97
CA LEU A 167 27.57 21.01 28.61
C LEU A 167 28.53 19.84 28.44
N SER A 168 28.10 18.64 28.82
CA SER A 168 28.90 17.42 28.76
C SER A 168 29.09 16.94 27.32
N GLU A 169 30.35 16.84 26.91
CA GLU A 169 30.75 16.49 25.55
C GLU A 169 30.14 15.18 25.02
N PRO A 170 30.24 14.03 25.72
CA PRO A 170 29.75 12.75 25.19
C PRO A 170 28.23 12.65 25.10
N LYS A 171 27.49 13.56 25.77
CA LYS A 171 26.02 13.60 25.75
C LYS A 171 25.48 14.69 24.82
N LEU A 172 26.33 15.43 24.11
CA LEU A 172 25.90 16.48 23.20
C LEU A 172 25.17 15.89 21.99
N VAL A 173 23.93 16.33 21.80
CA VAL A 173 23.11 16.00 20.64
C VAL A 173 22.64 17.27 19.95
N VAL A 174 22.48 17.18 18.62
CA VAL A 174 21.79 18.21 17.83
C VAL A 174 20.29 18.10 18.12
N ALA A 175 19.83 18.74 19.19
CA ALA A 175 18.43 18.63 19.62
C ALA A 175 17.46 19.21 18.60
N GLU A 176 17.81 20.37 18.02
CA GLU A 176 17.02 21.03 17.01
C GLU A 176 17.93 21.55 15.88
N SER A 177 17.46 21.45 14.65
CA SER A 177 18.09 22.08 13.49
C SER A 177 17.01 22.61 12.55
N TRP A 178 17.12 23.88 12.15
CA TRP A 178 16.22 24.47 11.19
C TRP A 178 16.94 25.47 10.29
N VAL A 179 16.29 25.78 9.16
CA VAL A 179 16.82 26.71 8.17
C VAL A 179 15.88 27.90 8.02
N SER A 180 16.43 29.10 8.17
CA SER A 180 15.72 30.35 7.93
C SER A 180 16.08 30.92 6.55
N LYS A 181 15.12 31.60 5.91
CA LYS A 181 15.39 32.35 4.68
C LYS A 181 16.27 33.56 5.02
N GLY A 182 17.34 33.75 4.25
CA GLY A 182 18.17 34.95 4.31
C GLY A 182 17.61 36.08 3.43
N PRO A 183 18.31 37.22 3.37
CA PRO A 183 17.96 38.32 2.47
C PRO A 183 17.82 37.81 1.03
N ARG A 184 16.74 38.19 0.33
CA ARG A 184 16.51 37.76 -1.06
C ARG A 184 17.60 38.36 -1.94
N GLY A 185 18.21 37.54 -2.81
CA GLY A 185 19.15 38.03 -3.81
C GLY A 185 18.47 38.89 -4.88
N PRO A 186 19.26 39.53 -5.76
CA PRO A 186 18.71 40.32 -6.86
C PRO A 186 17.81 39.48 -7.76
N LYS A 187 16.74 40.11 -8.24
CA LYS A 187 15.83 39.54 -9.26
C LYS A 187 16.54 39.56 -10.62
N ARG A 188 16.48 38.47 -11.36
CA ARG A 188 16.99 38.34 -12.74
C ARG A 188 15.85 37.98 -13.68
N LEU A 189 15.91 38.47 -14.91
CA LEU A 189 14.97 38.11 -15.97
C LEU A 189 15.24 36.67 -16.45
N GLU A 190 14.19 35.88 -16.64
CA GLU A 190 14.24 34.52 -17.19
C GLU A 190 13.41 34.49 -18.49
N PRO A 191 14.04 34.70 -19.66
CA PRO A 191 13.31 34.68 -20.93
C PRO A 191 12.75 33.28 -21.23
N ARG A 192 11.53 33.23 -21.75
CA ARG A 192 10.82 32.01 -22.18
C ARG A 192 10.36 32.16 -23.63
N GLY A 193 9.84 31.07 -24.20
CA GLY A 193 9.30 31.11 -25.56
C GLY A 193 8.10 32.05 -25.70
N ARG A 194 7.84 32.50 -26.94
CA ARG A 194 6.70 33.36 -27.30
C ARG A 194 6.65 34.71 -26.56
N GLY A 195 7.82 35.32 -26.29
CA GLY A 195 7.91 36.64 -25.64
C GLY A 195 7.53 36.66 -24.15
N HIS A 196 7.23 35.51 -23.55
CA HIS A 196 7.02 35.43 -22.11
C HIS A 196 8.35 35.54 -21.36
N PHE A 197 8.33 36.14 -20.16
CA PHE A 197 9.47 36.13 -19.26
C PHE A 197 9.03 35.88 -17.82
N GLY A 198 9.87 35.16 -17.08
CA GLY A 198 9.76 34.99 -15.63
C GLY A 198 10.76 35.86 -14.88
N ILE A 199 10.59 35.95 -13.56
CA ILE A 199 11.58 36.55 -12.66
C ILE A 199 12.24 35.45 -11.84
N ARG A 200 13.54 35.23 -12.06
CA ARG A 200 14.36 34.31 -11.28
C ARG A 200 15.00 35.05 -10.09
N THR A 201 14.85 34.53 -8.88
CA THR A 201 15.52 35.06 -7.69
C THR A 201 16.53 34.06 -7.15
N HIS A 202 17.74 34.52 -6.81
CA HIS A 202 18.73 33.68 -6.15
C HIS A 202 18.46 33.68 -4.63
N PRO A 203 18.09 32.55 -4.03
CA PRO A 203 17.76 32.50 -2.61
C PRO A 203 19.03 32.43 -1.75
N ASN A 204 18.99 33.13 -0.61
CA ASN A 204 19.93 32.94 0.48
C ASN A 204 19.24 32.26 1.66
N SER A 205 19.98 31.48 2.45
CA SER A 205 19.45 30.83 3.66
C SER A 205 20.53 30.59 4.71
N LYS A 206 20.16 30.51 5.99
CA LYS A 206 21.08 30.18 7.09
C LYS A 206 20.55 29.01 7.90
N LEU A 207 21.44 28.14 8.36
CA LEU A 207 21.12 27.00 9.20
C LEU A 207 21.44 27.33 10.65
N THR A 208 20.50 27.03 11.55
CA THR A 208 20.64 27.24 12.99
C THR A 208 20.48 25.90 13.68
N VAL A 209 21.37 25.63 14.63
CA VAL A 209 21.41 24.40 15.43
C VAL A 209 21.36 24.76 16.90
N VAL A 210 20.64 23.94 17.67
CA VAL A 210 20.63 23.99 19.13
C VAL A 210 21.18 22.67 19.65
N LEU A 211 22.29 22.75 20.37
CA LEU A 211 22.91 21.64 21.06
C LEU A 211 22.39 21.55 22.50
N LYS A 212 22.02 20.35 22.93
CA LYS A 212 21.60 20.05 24.31
C LYS A 212 22.24 18.74 24.74
N GLU A 213 22.26 18.49 26.04
CA GLU A 213 22.53 17.16 26.55
C GLU A 213 21.32 16.26 26.26
N GLY A 214 21.56 15.16 25.54
CA GLY A 214 20.55 14.18 25.17
C GLY A 214 20.73 12.86 25.90
N LYS A 215 19.69 12.02 25.82
CA LYS A 215 19.76 10.62 26.26
C LYS A 215 20.70 9.85 25.33
N THR A 216 21.53 8.97 25.90
CA THR A 216 22.40 8.07 25.13
C THR A 216 21.56 7.12 24.27
N VAL A 217 22.13 6.61 23.16
CA VAL A 217 21.42 5.70 22.24
C VAL A 217 20.86 4.47 22.98
N GLU A 218 21.58 3.96 23.99
CA GLU A 218 21.12 2.85 24.82
C GLU A 218 19.90 3.19 25.68
N GLU A 219 19.89 4.38 26.30
CA GLU A 219 18.77 4.87 27.08
C GLU A 219 17.54 5.08 26.20
N GLN A 220 17.72 5.62 25.00
CA GLN A 220 16.64 5.76 24.01
C GLN A 220 16.08 4.40 23.59
N LYS A 221 16.94 3.42 23.29
CA LYS A 221 16.52 2.04 22.96
C LYS A 221 15.79 1.37 24.12
N LYS A 222 16.24 1.57 25.36
CA LYS A 222 15.59 1.05 26.57
C LYS A 222 14.21 1.66 26.76
N GLU A 223 14.07 2.97 26.59
CA GLU A 223 12.78 3.68 26.68
C GLU A 223 11.83 3.29 25.55
N GLU A 224 12.31 3.15 24.31
CA GLU A 224 11.51 2.64 23.19
C GLU A 224 11.07 1.19 23.41
N ARG A 225 11.95 0.33 23.94
CA ARG A 225 11.63 -1.05 24.31
C ARG A 225 10.56 -1.06 25.40
N ALA A 226 10.70 -0.26 26.45
CA ALA A 226 9.70 -0.12 27.51
C ALA A 226 8.35 0.38 26.98
N ARG A 227 8.36 1.37 26.07
CA ARG A 227 7.15 1.87 25.39
C ARG A 227 6.51 0.81 24.50
N LYS A 228 7.29 0.03 23.75
CA LYS A 228 6.80 -1.08 22.91
C LYS A 228 6.20 -2.18 23.77
N ILE A 229 6.85 -2.56 24.88
CA ILE A 229 6.32 -3.54 25.85
C ILE A 229 4.98 -3.05 26.42
N ARG A 230 4.87 -1.77 26.80
CA ARG A 230 3.58 -1.18 27.25
C ARG A 230 2.48 -1.16 26.19
N LYS A 231 2.82 -1.27 24.90
CA LYS A 231 1.88 -1.22 23.77
C LYS A 231 1.49 -2.61 23.26
N ILE A 232 2.20 -3.66 23.65
CA ILE A 232 1.84 -5.04 23.32
C ILE A 232 0.66 -5.45 24.22
N VAL A 233 -0.52 -5.54 23.62
CA VAL A 233 -1.67 -6.26 24.16
C VAL A 233 -1.66 -7.62 23.47
N SER A 234 -1.12 -8.64 24.13
CA SER A 234 -1.11 -10.02 23.63
C SER A 234 -2.22 -10.84 24.28
N ALA A 235 -2.89 -11.68 23.49
CA ALA A 235 -3.99 -12.54 23.92
C ALA A 235 -3.56 -13.86 24.61
N ALA A 236 -2.28 -14.06 24.96
CA ALA A 236 -1.76 -15.38 25.33
C ALA A 236 -0.82 -15.44 26.57
N ALA A 237 -0.84 -14.42 27.45
CA ALA A 237 -0.21 -14.53 28.77
C ALA A 237 -1.01 -13.70 29.77
N THR A 238 -1.73 -14.37 30.65
CA THR A 238 -2.58 -13.81 31.69
C THR A 238 -1.74 -13.00 32.69
N ARG A 239 -2.11 -11.73 32.91
CA ARG A 239 -1.74 -11.00 34.13
C ARG A 239 -2.59 -11.55 35.28
N GLU A 240 -1.96 -11.92 36.39
CA GLU A 240 -2.64 -12.42 37.60
C GLU A 240 -3.37 -11.31 38.38
N ASP A 241 -3.08 -10.04 38.11
CA ASP A 241 -3.59 -8.90 38.90
C ASP A 241 -4.91 -8.29 38.41
N VAL A 242 -5.72 -9.02 37.64
CA VAL A 242 -7.07 -8.57 37.23
C VAL A 242 -8.10 -9.65 37.58
N PRO A 243 -9.13 -9.36 38.40
CA PRO A 243 -10.10 -10.37 38.82
C PRO A 243 -10.95 -10.86 37.65
N ILE A 244 -11.00 -12.19 37.48
CA ILE A 244 -11.79 -12.88 36.47
C ILE A 244 -13.28 -12.76 36.85
N ARG A 245 -14.11 -12.23 35.95
CA ARG A 245 -15.57 -12.26 36.09
C ARG A 245 -16.14 -13.36 35.20
N ASN A 246 -16.82 -14.31 35.84
CA ASN A 246 -17.68 -15.35 35.27
C ASN A 246 -16.96 -16.46 34.46
N PRO A 247 -16.42 -17.51 35.11
CA PRO A 247 -15.97 -18.71 34.42
C PRO A 247 -17.13 -19.68 34.17
N SER A 248 -17.22 -20.24 32.96
CA SER A 248 -18.14 -21.32 32.60
C SER A 248 -17.67 -22.68 33.15
N PRO A 249 -18.56 -23.57 33.62
CA PRO A 249 -18.21 -24.95 33.93
C PRO A 249 -18.04 -25.70 32.60
N THR A 250 -17.00 -26.51 32.40
CA THR A 250 -17.02 -27.92 32.79
C THR A 250 -15.65 -28.54 32.51
N SER A 251 -15.23 -29.42 33.39
CA SER A 251 -14.16 -30.39 33.20
C SER A 251 -14.77 -31.81 33.19
N LEU A 252 -14.08 -32.72 32.48
CA LEU A 252 -14.02 -34.18 32.70
C LEU A 252 -14.99 -35.11 31.94
N GLY A 253 -14.41 -36.21 31.44
CA GLY A 253 -15.07 -37.37 30.80
C GLY A 253 -14.61 -37.53 29.35
N ALA A 254 -13.37 -37.92 29.02
CA ALA A 254 -12.81 -39.27 29.14
C ALA A 254 -13.72 -40.37 28.58
N ALA A 255 -13.31 -40.88 27.41
CA ALA A 255 -13.36 -42.25 26.90
C ALA A 255 -14.65 -43.07 27.06
N VAL A 256 -15.10 -43.69 25.96
CA VAL A 256 -15.35 -45.14 25.83
C VAL A 256 -16.10 -45.44 24.51
N HIS A 257 -15.74 -46.58 23.91
CA HIS A 257 -16.44 -47.32 22.85
C HIS A 257 -16.26 -46.92 21.38
N SER A 258 -15.03 -47.15 20.92
CA SER A 258 -14.80 -47.96 19.72
C SER A 258 -15.30 -49.40 19.92
N GLU A 259 -16.40 -49.76 19.26
CA GLU A 259 -16.74 -51.12 18.77
C GLU A 259 -18.24 -51.14 18.42
N GLN A 260 -18.57 -50.77 17.19
CA GLN A 260 -19.82 -51.14 16.50
C GLN A 260 -19.78 -50.62 15.04
N LEU A 261 -18.70 -50.96 14.35
CA LEU A 261 -18.58 -50.91 12.89
C LEU A 261 -18.75 -52.34 12.37
N TRP A 262 -19.93 -52.74 11.86
CA TRP A 262 -20.04 -53.73 10.75
C TRP A 262 -21.46 -54.17 10.29
N LYS A 263 -22.59 -53.54 10.66
CA LYS A 263 -23.89 -53.93 10.08
C LYS A 263 -24.85 -52.76 9.82
N LEU A 264 -24.81 -52.20 8.61
CA LEU A 264 -25.95 -51.61 7.86
C LEU A 264 -25.44 -50.87 6.60
N ALA A 265 -24.56 -51.54 5.86
CA ALA A 265 -24.30 -51.19 4.47
C ALA A 265 -25.40 -51.87 3.64
N GLU A 266 -26.56 -51.20 3.47
CA GLU A 266 -27.56 -51.44 2.40
C GLU A 266 -28.89 -50.69 2.67
N SER A 267 -28.90 -49.36 2.58
CA SER A 267 -30.13 -48.62 2.21
C SER A 267 -29.78 -47.25 1.62
N LYS A 268 -29.73 -47.20 0.28
CA LYS A 268 -29.45 -46.00 -0.52
C LYS A 268 -30.63 -45.01 -0.47
N PHE A 269 -30.34 -43.76 -0.07
CA PHE A 269 -31.09 -42.51 -0.33
C PHE A 269 -32.25 -42.01 0.58
N GLN A 270 -32.33 -42.25 1.89
CA GLN A 270 -33.25 -41.46 2.77
C GLN A 270 -32.78 -41.28 4.23
N SER A 271 -31.80 -40.42 4.49
CA SER A 271 -31.30 -40.18 5.87
C SER A 271 -31.33 -38.72 6.34
N PHE A 272 -31.68 -37.75 5.48
CA PHE A 272 -31.67 -36.33 5.82
C PHE A 272 -32.96 -35.61 5.41
N GLU A 273 -33.31 -34.60 6.20
CA GLU A 273 -34.34 -33.61 5.91
C GLU A 273 -33.71 -32.21 6.01
N ASN A 274 -34.02 -31.33 5.06
CA ASN A 274 -33.52 -29.95 5.08
C ASN A 274 -34.49 -29.06 5.85
N THR A 275 -34.18 -28.72 7.10
CA THR A 275 -35.02 -27.82 7.90
C THR A 275 -35.13 -26.43 7.29
N ALA A 276 -34.01 -25.90 6.78
CA ALA A 276 -33.98 -24.65 6.05
C ALA A 276 -32.84 -24.61 5.02
N ILE A 277 -33.11 -24.03 3.85
CA ILE A 277 -32.11 -23.68 2.85
C ILE A 277 -32.12 -22.16 2.66
N VAL A 278 -30.99 -21.52 2.94
CA VAL A 278 -30.83 -20.08 2.73
C VAL A 278 -29.72 -19.83 1.73
N ARG A 279 -30.10 -19.43 0.52
CA ARG A 279 -29.16 -19.01 -0.53
C ARG A 279 -28.99 -17.50 -0.48
N THR A 280 -27.75 -17.04 -0.36
CA THR A 280 -27.38 -15.62 -0.43
C THR A 280 -26.50 -15.40 -1.64
N VAL A 281 -26.95 -14.59 -2.58
CA VAL A 281 -26.23 -14.22 -3.80
C VAL A 281 -25.73 -12.79 -3.63
N GLU A 282 -24.41 -12.59 -3.64
CA GLU A 282 -23.79 -11.28 -3.59
C GLU A 282 -23.32 -10.91 -5.00
N LEU A 283 -24.02 -9.94 -5.59
CA LEU A 283 -23.81 -9.50 -6.97
C LEU A 283 -22.54 -8.65 -7.07
N GLY A 284 -21.62 -9.06 -7.95
CA GLY A 284 -20.44 -8.29 -8.31
C GLY A 284 -20.45 -7.87 -9.77
N GLY A 285 -19.27 -7.56 -10.31
CA GLY A 285 -19.06 -7.41 -11.76
C GLY A 285 -18.99 -8.79 -12.41
N SER A 286 -17.83 -9.16 -12.97
CA SER A 286 -17.65 -10.47 -13.63
C SER A 286 -17.73 -11.68 -12.69
N VAL A 287 -17.67 -11.46 -11.38
CA VAL A 287 -17.72 -12.49 -10.34
C VAL A 287 -18.96 -12.27 -9.46
N VAL A 288 -19.70 -13.35 -9.21
CA VAL A 288 -20.82 -13.40 -8.25
C VAL A 288 -20.50 -14.43 -7.18
N HIS A 289 -20.59 -14.02 -5.90
CA HIS A 289 -20.37 -14.91 -4.77
C HIS A 289 -21.71 -15.45 -4.27
N VAL A 290 -21.87 -16.77 -4.27
CA VAL A 290 -23.09 -17.44 -3.84
C VAL A 290 -22.78 -18.29 -2.62
N THR A 291 -23.52 -18.06 -1.55
CA THR A 291 -23.41 -18.79 -0.29
C THR A 291 -24.74 -19.47 0.00
N THR A 292 -24.78 -20.79 -0.08
CA THR A 292 -25.96 -21.58 0.21
C THR A 292 -25.77 -22.32 1.52
N THR A 293 -26.55 -21.94 2.54
CA THR A 293 -26.55 -22.60 3.85
C THR A 293 -27.65 -23.66 3.88
N TYR A 294 -27.26 -24.91 4.13
CA TYR A 294 -28.16 -26.04 4.35
C TYR A 294 -28.21 -26.36 5.84
N ALA A 295 -29.37 -26.17 6.47
CA ALA A 295 -29.64 -26.62 7.83
C ALA A 295 -30.20 -28.05 7.75
N ILE A 296 -29.31 -29.04 7.82
CA ILE A 296 -29.64 -30.45 7.66
C ILE A 296 -30.03 -31.05 9.01
N LYS A 297 -31.00 -31.97 9.00
CA LYS A 297 -31.43 -32.77 10.15
C LYS A 297 -31.37 -34.25 9.78
N ALA A 298 -30.69 -35.04 10.59
CA ALA A 298 -30.59 -36.48 10.34
C ALA A 298 -31.88 -37.20 10.76
N THR A 299 -32.51 -37.93 9.84
CA THR A 299 -33.70 -38.77 10.11
C THR A 299 -33.32 -40.18 10.55
N GLN A 300 -32.09 -40.63 10.25
CA GLN A 300 -31.55 -41.93 10.65
C GLN A 300 -30.24 -41.76 11.43
N PRO A 301 -29.95 -42.64 12.41
CA PRO A 301 -28.66 -42.64 13.10
C PRO A 301 -27.55 -43.11 12.16
N GLY A 302 -26.32 -42.60 12.32
CA GLY A 302 -25.17 -43.09 11.55
C GLY A 302 -24.92 -42.34 10.23
N ALA A 303 -25.61 -41.21 10.00
CA ALA A 303 -25.53 -40.50 8.75
C ALA A 303 -24.21 -39.70 8.64
N LYS A 304 -23.35 -40.07 7.69
CA LYS A 304 -21.99 -39.51 7.51
C LYS A 304 -21.80 -38.72 6.20
N VAL A 305 -22.61 -38.97 5.19
CA VAL A 305 -22.46 -38.38 3.86
C VAL A 305 -23.73 -37.62 3.50
N TYR A 306 -23.60 -36.35 3.14
CA TYR A 306 -24.69 -35.51 2.69
C TYR A 306 -24.55 -35.18 1.21
N THR A 307 -25.64 -35.33 0.44
CA THR A 307 -25.62 -35.11 -1.02
C THR A 307 -26.24 -33.76 -1.38
N ILE A 308 -25.50 -32.94 -2.10
CA ILE A 308 -25.93 -31.65 -2.66
C ILE A 308 -26.28 -31.84 -4.13
N ALA A 309 -27.38 -31.23 -4.59
CA ALA A 309 -27.70 -31.12 -6.01
C ALA A 309 -27.40 -29.70 -6.50
N LEU A 310 -26.63 -29.58 -7.59
CA LEU A 310 -26.37 -28.32 -8.28
C LEU A 310 -27.07 -28.33 -9.63
N GLY A 311 -27.81 -27.27 -9.94
CA GLY A 311 -28.37 -27.08 -11.28
C GLY A 311 -27.27 -27.03 -12.34
N LEU A 312 -27.55 -27.50 -13.55
CA LEU A 312 -26.56 -27.56 -14.63
C LEU A 312 -26.06 -26.16 -15.03
N GLU A 313 -26.96 -25.17 -15.10
CA GLU A 313 -26.57 -23.77 -15.38
C GLU A 313 -25.70 -23.18 -14.26
N GLU A 314 -26.03 -23.47 -13.00
CA GLU A 314 -25.23 -23.07 -11.84
C GLU A 314 -23.85 -23.72 -11.89
N LYS A 315 -23.77 -25.01 -12.22
CA LYS A 315 -22.50 -25.74 -12.32
C LYS A 315 -21.62 -25.19 -13.44
N GLN A 316 -22.18 -24.90 -14.60
CA GLN A 316 -21.42 -24.34 -15.74
C GLN A 316 -20.83 -22.97 -15.42
N LYS A 317 -21.56 -22.13 -14.68
CA LYS A 317 -21.06 -20.82 -14.26
C LYS A 317 -20.10 -20.89 -13.07
N THR A 318 -20.11 -21.98 -12.30
CA THR A 318 -19.31 -22.12 -11.08
C THR A 318 -17.87 -22.49 -11.40
N SER A 319 -16.95 -21.60 -11.04
CA SER A 319 -15.51 -21.77 -11.17
C SER A 319 -14.88 -22.38 -9.91
N TRP A 320 -15.28 -21.88 -8.72
CA TRP A 320 -14.80 -22.37 -7.43
C TRP A 320 -15.95 -22.90 -6.60
N LEU A 321 -15.72 -24.01 -5.89
CA LEU A 321 -16.69 -24.63 -5.00
C LEU A 321 -15.99 -25.11 -3.74
N GLU A 322 -16.55 -24.75 -2.59
CA GLU A 322 -16.05 -25.17 -1.28
C GLU A 322 -17.23 -25.42 -0.33
N VAL A 323 -17.14 -26.46 0.50
CA VAL A 323 -18.16 -26.76 1.52
C VAL A 323 -17.54 -26.71 2.91
N LYS A 324 -18.16 -25.99 3.84
CA LYS A 324 -17.70 -25.81 5.22
C LYS A 324 -18.82 -26.06 6.20
N VAL A 325 -18.48 -26.44 7.43
CA VAL A 325 -19.43 -26.34 8.55
C VAL A 325 -19.51 -24.88 9.00
N LYS A 326 -20.71 -24.38 9.27
CA LYS A 326 -20.93 -23.00 9.72
C LYS A 326 -20.11 -22.68 10.98
N GLY A 327 -19.15 -21.77 10.86
CA GLY A 327 -18.25 -21.35 11.95
C GLY A 327 -16.86 -21.99 11.90
N GLN A 328 -16.66 -23.02 11.07
CA GLN A 328 -15.38 -23.67 10.84
C GLN A 328 -14.74 -23.17 9.53
N GLN A 329 -13.42 -23.00 9.52
CA GLN A 329 -12.69 -22.49 8.35
C GLN A 329 -12.14 -23.61 7.45
N THR A 330 -12.06 -24.83 7.95
CA THR A 330 -11.55 -25.97 7.18
C THR A 330 -12.61 -26.48 6.21
N PRO A 331 -12.32 -26.59 4.91
CA PRO A 331 -13.21 -27.23 3.96
C PRO A 331 -13.41 -28.71 4.27
N LEU A 332 -14.58 -29.22 3.88
CA LEU A 332 -14.91 -30.64 3.88
C LEU A 332 -14.56 -31.25 2.52
N ASP A 333 -14.30 -32.56 2.53
CA ASP A 333 -14.05 -33.31 1.30
C ASP A 333 -15.34 -33.47 0.49
N VAL A 334 -15.25 -33.14 -0.81
CA VAL A 334 -16.37 -33.18 -1.76
C VAL A 334 -16.04 -34.16 -2.88
N VAL A 335 -16.95 -35.11 -3.11
CA VAL A 335 -16.85 -36.09 -4.20
C VAL A 335 -17.89 -35.75 -5.26
N HIS A 336 -17.43 -35.52 -6.48
CA HIS A 336 -18.32 -35.22 -7.61
C HIS A 336 -18.79 -36.52 -8.29
N TYR A 337 -20.10 -36.64 -8.50
CA TYR A 337 -20.62 -37.69 -9.39
C TYR A 337 -20.33 -37.34 -10.86
N PRO A 338 -20.13 -38.34 -11.73
CA PRO A 338 -20.02 -38.11 -13.17
C PRO A 338 -21.28 -37.40 -13.68
N LEU A 339 -21.10 -36.50 -14.64
CA LEU A 339 -22.20 -35.75 -15.23
C LEU A 339 -23.09 -36.70 -16.03
N ASP A 340 -24.34 -36.85 -15.59
CA ASP A 340 -25.38 -37.60 -16.30
C ASP A 340 -26.15 -36.62 -17.20
N THR A 341 -25.96 -36.73 -18.52
CA THR A 341 -26.58 -35.84 -19.51
C THR A 341 -28.11 -35.94 -19.54
N SER A 342 -28.71 -36.96 -18.92
CA SER A 342 -30.16 -37.12 -18.80
C SER A 342 -30.78 -36.29 -17.66
N ARG A 343 -29.97 -35.76 -16.74
CA ARG A 343 -30.40 -34.98 -15.58
C ARG A 343 -29.95 -33.52 -15.73
N ASN A 344 -30.85 -32.58 -15.42
CA ASN A 344 -30.54 -31.14 -15.45
C ASN A 344 -29.78 -30.65 -14.21
N PHE A 345 -29.21 -31.57 -13.42
CA PHE A 345 -28.48 -31.27 -12.19
C PHE A 345 -27.35 -32.28 -11.98
N GLN A 346 -26.29 -31.85 -11.30
CA GLN A 346 -25.17 -32.69 -10.87
C GLN A 346 -25.26 -32.92 -9.36
N LEU A 347 -24.97 -34.15 -8.92
CA LEU A 347 -24.90 -34.51 -7.51
C LEU A 347 -23.46 -34.44 -7.00
N LEU A 348 -23.30 -34.03 -5.75
CA LEU A 348 -22.03 -33.97 -5.03
C LEU A 348 -22.23 -34.54 -3.64
N ASP A 349 -21.36 -35.46 -3.24
CA ASP A 349 -21.34 -35.99 -1.87
C ASP A 349 -20.34 -35.22 -1.02
N VAL A 350 -20.77 -34.86 0.18
CA VAL A 350 -19.96 -34.15 1.18
C VAL A 350 -19.79 -35.07 2.38
N ALA A 351 -18.54 -35.34 2.74
CA ALA A 351 -18.21 -36.09 3.94
C ALA A 351 -18.37 -35.17 5.17
N LEU A 352 -19.24 -35.58 6.11
CA LEU A 352 -19.42 -34.86 7.38
C LEU A 352 -18.26 -35.18 8.33
N PRO A 353 -17.82 -34.21 9.17
CA PRO A 353 -16.70 -34.41 10.09
C PRO A 353 -17.04 -35.45 11.15
N ASP A 354 -18.23 -35.35 11.74
CA ASP A 354 -18.75 -36.24 12.75
C ASP A 354 -20.01 -36.95 12.24
N VAL A 355 -20.21 -38.19 12.68
CA VAL A 355 -21.42 -38.95 12.38
C VAL A 355 -22.58 -38.36 13.16
N LEU A 356 -23.66 -38.02 12.46
CA LEU A 356 -24.82 -37.40 13.07
C LEU A 356 -25.72 -38.43 13.76
N SER A 357 -26.15 -38.13 14.99
CA SER A 357 -27.15 -38.90 15.72
C SER A 357 -28.55 -38.58 15.20
N LEU A 358 -29.52 -39.45 15.47
CA LEU A 358 -30.92 -39.24 15.07
C LEU A 358 -31.44 -37.90 15.60
N ASN A 359 -32.10 -37.12 14.72
CA ASN A 359 -32.61 -35.77 14.94
C ASN A 359 -31.56 -34.67 15.26
N SER A 360 -30.27 -34.98 15.22
CA SER A 360 -29.25 -33.94 15.33
C SER A 360 -29.26 -33.03 14.09
N THR A 361 -28.95 -31.75 14.31
CA THR A 361 -28.91 -30.75 13.24
C THR A 361 -27.49 -30.26 13.00
N LEU A 362 -27.17 -30.01 11.73
CA LEU A 362 -25.88 -29.48 11.31
C LEU A 362 -26.11 -28.39 10.25
N ASN A 363 -25.30 -27.33 10.29
CA ASN A 363 -25.38 -26.26 9.30
C ASN A 363 -24.19 -26.34 8.37
N LEU A 364 -24.42 -26.77 7.13
CA LEU A 364 -23.43 -26.76 6.06
C LEU A 364 -23.52 -25.46 5.26
N VAL A 365 -22.37 -24.93 4.85
CA VAL A 365 -22.26 -23.73 4.02
C VAL A 365 -21.52 -24.12 2.76
N LEU A 366 -22.23 -24.08 1.64
CA LEU A 366 -21.68 -24.20 0.29
C LEU A 366 -21.34 -22.81 -0.22
N GLU A 367 -20.06 -22.54 -0.46
CA GLU A 367 -19.55 -21.33 -1.09
C GLU A 367 -19.21 -21.64 -2.55
N THR A 368 -19.89 -20.97 -3.48
CA THR A 368 -19.61 -21.05 -4.91
C THR A 368 -19.28 -19.67 -5.46
N LEU A 369 -18.27 -19.61 -6.34
CA LEU A 369 -17.99 -18.43 -7.14
C LEU A 369 -18.42 -18.67 -8.56
N GLN A 370 -19.39 -17.88 -9.00
CA GLN A 370 -19.87 -17.89 -10.37
C GLN A 370 -19.13 -16.84 -11.19
N THR A 371 -18.63 -17.25 -12.36
CA THR A 371 -17.99 -16.40 -13.36
C THR A 371 -18.95 -16.19 -14.53
N HIS A 372 -18.92 -15.01 -15.16
CA HIS A 372 -19.76 -14.69 -16.33
C HIS A 372 -21.27 -14.80 -16.07
N ALA A 373 -21.70 -14.70 -14.81
CA ALA A 373 -23.10 -14.88 -14.43
C ALA A 373 -23.94 -13.59 -14.60
N THR A 374 -23.29 -12.44 -14.74
CA THR A 374 -23.94 -11.15 -14.99
C THR A 374 -23.56 -10.61 -16.35
N PHE A 375 -24.48 -9.89 -16.99
CA PHE A 375 -24.24 -9.26 -18.29
C PHE A 375 -24.83 -7.84 -18.34
N PRO A 376 -24.25 -6.93 -19.14
CA PRO A 376 -24.73 -5.56 -19.25
C PRO A 376 -26.10 -5.46 -19.93
N TRP A 377 -26.98 -4.67 -19.32
CA TRP A 377 -28.29 -4.35 -19.88
C TRP A 377 -28.66 -2.88 -19.56
N PRO A 378 -28.73 -1.98 -20.56
CA PRO A 378 -28.57 -2.22 -21.99
C PRO A 378 -27.15 -2.67 -22.39
N LYS A 379 -27.03 -3.35 -23.53
CA LYS A 379 -25.73 -3.83 -24.04
C LYS A 379 -24.77 -2.70 -24.40
N GLN A 380 -25.31 -1.52 -24.71
CA GLN A 380 -24.54 -0.33 -25.07
C GLN A 380 -24.90 0.84 -24.15
N ALA A 381 -23.92 1.65 -23.77
CA ALA A 381 -24.11 2.84 -22.95
C ALA A 381 -23.25 4.00 -23.49
N SER A 382 -23.79 5.22 -23.48
CA SER A 382 -22.98 6.41 -23.79
C SER A 382 -22.05 6.77 -22.62
N GLN A 383 -21.03 7.61 -22.85
CA GLN A 383 -20.04 7.96 -21.81
C GLN A 383 -20.65 8.57 -20.54
N LYS A 384 -21.81 9.22 -20.65
CA LYS A 384 -22.50 9.87 -19.53
C LYS A 384 -23.51 8.97 -18.83
N GLU A 385 -23.88 7.86 -19.46
CA GLU A 385 -24.89 6.96 -18.92
C GLU A 385 -24.30 6.08 -17.81
N ASP A 386 -25.15 5.82 -16.81
CA ASP A 386 -24.86 4.87 -15.75
C ASP A 386 -24.80 3.44 -16.32
N GLN A 387 -24.03 2.57 -15.66
CA GLN A 387 -23.97 1.16 -15.99
C GLN A 387 -24.97 0.35 -15.16
N ALA A 388 -25.65 -0.59 -15.81
CA ALA A 388 -26.52 -1.56 -15.16
C ALA A 388 -26.26 -2.98 -15.68
N LEU A 389 -26.39 -3.96 -14.79
CA LEU A 389 -26.15 -5.38 -15.05
C LEU A 389 -27.41 -6.19 -14.73
N LYS A 390 -27.62 -7.27 -15.47
CA LYS A 390 -28.62 -8.29 -15.16
C LYS A 390 -27.94 -9.55 -14.65
N TYR A 391 -28.51 -10.12 -13.60
CA TYR A 391 -28.17 -11.44 -13.09
C TYR A 391 -29.36 -12.37 -13.30
N GLN A 392 -29.10 -13.59 -13.79
CA GLN A 392 -30.11 -14.61 -14.02
C GLN A 392 -29.71 -15.89 -13.28
N THR A 393 -30.65 -16.43 -12.51
CA THR A 393 -30.50 -17.70 -11.79
C THR A 393 -31.85 -18.39 -11.68
N ASP A 394 -31.83 -19.63 -11.26
CA ASP A 394 -32.99 -20.44 -10.99
C ASP A 394 -33.69 -20.05 -9.68
N LEU A 395 -35.02 -20.17 -9.61
CA LEU A 395 -35.80 -19.82 -8.42
C LEU A 395 -35.48 -20.70 -7.20
N PHE A 396 -35.66 -22.01 -7.33
CA PHE A 396 -35.42 -22.98 -6.26
C PHE A 396 -34.01 -23.54 -6.34
N VAL A 397 -33.37 -23.69 -5.17
CA VAL A 397 -32.18 -24.55 -5.03
C VAL A 397 -32.64 -25.99 -5.00
N LEU A 398 -32.11 -26.78 -5.93
CA LEU A 398 -32.45 -28.20 -6.06
C LEU A 398 -31.86 -28.98 -4.90
N SER A 399 -32.61 -29.95 -4.36
CA SER A 399 -32.10 -30.87 -3.37
C SER A 399 -32.79 -32.24 -3.45
N PRO A 400 -32.06 -33.34 -3.15
CA PRO A 400 -32.62 -34.69 -3.15
C PRO A 400 -33.45 -35.02 -1.91
N TYR A 401 -33.47 -34.10 -0.93
CA TYR A 401 -34.19 -34.25 0.32
C TYR A 401 -35.42 -33.35 0.33
N HIS A 402 -36.38 -33.68 1.18
CA HIS A 402 -37.49 -32.77 1.47
C HIS A 402 -36.95 -31.51 2.18
N THR A 403 -37.49 -30.35 1.84
CA THR A 403 -37.04 -29.07 2.41
C THR A 403 -38.18 -28.31 3.05
N GLY A 404 -38.07 -28.09 4.36
CA GLY A 404 -39.08 -27.39 5.15
C GLY A 404 -39.26 -25.93 4.74
N VAL A 405 -38.17 -25.15 4.70
CA VAL A 405 -38.23 -23.73 4.28
C VAL A 405 -37.06 -23.37 3.38
N GLN A 406 -37.33 -22.62 2.32
CA GLN A 406 -36.32 -22.11 1.41
C GLN A 406 -36.43 -20.59 1.22
N ARG A 407 -35.28 -19.90 1.24
CA ARG A 407 -35.17 -18.46 0.96
C ARG A 407 -33.97 -18.17 0.08
N THR A 408 -34.16 -17.37 -0.96
CA THR A 408 -33.06 -16.80 -1.76
C THR A 408 -32.97 -15.30 -1.55
N LYS A 409 -31.81 -14.79 -1.13
CA LYS A 409 -31.53 -13.37 -0.96
C LYS A 409 -30.51 -12.93 -1.98
N VAL A 410 -30.89 -12.05 -2.90
CA VAL A 410 -30.01 -11.44 -3.89
C VAL A 410 -29.64 -10.04 -3.42
N LYS A 411 -28.36 -9.82 -3.09
CA LYS A 411 -27.82 -8.55 -2.62
C LYS A 411 -27.11 -7.82 -3.77
N ALA A 412 -27.62 -6.67 -4.14
CA ALA A 412 -26.94 -5.75 -5.05
C ALA A 412 -25.88 -4.92 -4.31
N PRO A 413 -24.81 -4.47 -4.99
CA PRO A 413 -23.78 -3.62 -4.39
C PRO A 413 -24.32 -2.22 -4.03
N THR A 414 -25.36 -1.78 -4.72
CA THR A 414 -26.04 -0.50 -4.47
C THR A 414 -27.54 -0.75 -4.23
N PRO A 415 -28.25 0.12 -3.48
CA PRO A 415 -29.69 -0.01 -3.26
C PRO A 415 -30.54 0.31 -4.51
N ARG A 416 -29.90 0.69 -5.63
CA ARG A 416 -30.56 1.05 -6.89
C ARG A 416 -30.83 -0.20 -7.74
N VAL A 417 -31.84 -0.99 -7.34
CA VAL A 417 -32.39 -2.08 -8.17
C VAL A 417 -33.47 -1.51 -9.10
N ILE A 418 -33.33 -1.73 -10.41
CA ILE A 418 -34.21 -1.21 -11.47
C ILE A 418 -35.47 -2.08 -11.56
N SER A 419 -35.30 -3.39 -11.74
CA SER A 419 -36.39 -4.35 -11.82
C SER A 419 -35.95 -5.73 -11.31
N TYR A 420 -36.92 -6.53 -10.91
CA TYR A 420 -36.73 -7.91 -10.50
C TYR A 420 -37.93 -8.74 -10.97
N THR A 421 -37.71 -10.00 -11.31
CA THR A 421 -38.78 -10.92 -11.69
C THR A 421 -39.66 -11.22 -10.49
N THR A 422 -40.99 -11.17 -10.65
CA THR A 422 -41.98 -11.71 -9.71
C THR A 422 -42.48 -13.04 -10.25
N PRO A 423 -42.11 -14.19 -9.65
CA PRO A 423 -42.50 -15.49 -10.17
C PRO A 423 -44.00 -15.76 -9.94
N GLU A 424 -44.61 -16.52 -10.85
CA GLU A 424 -46.05 -16.82 -10.89
C GLU A 424 -46.30 -18.31 -10.57
N ASN A 425 -47.54 -18.71 -10.28
CA ASN A 425 -47.92 -20.12 -10.00
C ASN A 425 -47.18 -20.77 -8.80
N LEU A 426 -47.09 -20.05 -7.68
CA LEU A 426 -46.40 -20.51 -6.45
C LEU A 426 -47.32 -20.64 -5.22
N GLN A 427 -48.63 -20.72 -5.44
CA GLN A 427 -49.64 -20.77 -4.36
C GLN A 427 -49.46 -22.01 -3.47
N ASP A 428 -48.92 -23.10 -4.03
CA ASP A 428 -48.63 -24.34 -3.29
C ASP A 428 -47.51 -24.17 -2.26
N PHE A 429 -46.60 -23.20 -2.45
CA PHE A 429 -45.39 -23.06 -1.63
C PHE A 429 -45.36 -21.79 -0.77
N THR A 430 -46.15 -20.76 -1.11
CA THR A 430 -46.20 -19.51 -0.36
C THR A 430 -47.59 -18.89 -0.39
N LEU A 431 -48.04 -18.43 0.79
CA LEU A 431 -49.24 -17.60 0.93
C LEU A 431 -48.91 -16.10 0.84
N ASP A 432 -47.65 -15.74 1.10
CA ASP A 432 -47.15 -14.37 1.04
C ASP A 432 -46.69 -14.01 -0.39
N ALA A 433 -46.45 -12.72 -0.61
CA ALA A 433 -45.88 -12.23 -1.86
C ALA A 433 -44.54 -12.95 -2.17
N PRO A 434 -44.39 -13.54 -3.37
CA PRO A 434 -43.29 -14.47 -3.66
C PRO A 434 -41.92 -13.78 -3.75
N ALA A 435 -41.88 -12.46 -3.98
CA ALA A 435 -40.67 -11.67 -4.01
C ALA A 435 -40.87 -10.31 -3.33
N SER A 436 -39.91 -9.90 -2.51
CA SER A 436 -39.92 -8.61 -1.82
C SER A 436 -38.57 -7.91 -1.92
N LYS A 437 -38.59 -6.57 -2.01
CA LYS A 437 -37.36 -5.75 -2.07
C LYS A 437 -37.22 -4.94 -0.78
N GLN A 438 -36.09 -5.09 -0.11
CA GLN A 438 -35.70 -4.27 1.04
C GLN A 438 -34.33 -3.64 0.80
N GLY A 439 -34.31 -2.34 0.49
CA GLY A 439 -33.07 -1.61 0.17
C GLY A 439 -32.34 -2.22 -1.04
N ALA A 440 -31.12 -2.73 -0.79
CA ALA A 440 -30.28 -3.39 -1.80
C ALA A 440 -30.51 -4.90 -1.93
N THR A 441 -31.35 -5.50 -1.08
CA THR A 441 -31.60 -6.95 -1.08
C THR A 441 -32.97 -7.25 -1.66
N VAL A 442 -33.03 -8.13 -2.65
CA VAL A 442 -34.26 -8.75 -3.16
C VAL A 442 -34.37 -10.15 -2.56
N THR A 443 -35.47 -10.43 -1.87
CA THR A 443 -35.71 -11.73 -1.22
C THR A 443 -36.81 -12.46 -1.95
N TYR A 444 -36.54 -13.70 -2.35
CA TYR A 444 -37.48 -14.67 -2.90
C TYR A 444 -37.82 -15.71 -1.83
N GLY A 445 -39.11 -15.98 -1.63
CA GLY A 445 -39.63 -16.77 -0.53
C GLY A 445 -39.84 -15.96 0.76
N PRO A 446 -40.25 -16.58 1.87
CA PRO A 446 -40.14 -18.02 2.18
C PRO A 446 -41.03 -18.91 1.32
N TYR A 447 -40.44 -19.94 0.73
CA TYR A 447 -41.17 -21.09 0.20
C TYR A 447 -41.13 -22.20 1.24
N SER A 448 -42.28 -22.79 1.54
CA SER A 448 -42.42 -23.81 2.58
C SER A 448 -42.79 -25.15 1.96
N ASP A 449 -42.43 -26.23 2.65
CA ASP A 449 -42.83 -27.61 2.37
C ASP A 449 -42.55 -28.07 0.92
N ILE A 450 -41.30 -27.87 0.47
CA ILE A 450 -40.91 -28.21 -0.90
C ILE A 450 -40.54 -29.70 -0.94
N PRO A 451 -41.18 -30.50 -1.81
CA PRO A 451 -40.85 -31.91 -1.99
C PRO A 451 -39.44 -32.06 -2.59
N THR A 452 -38.97 -33.30 -2.74
CA THR A 452 -37.67 -33.59 -3.38
C THR A 452 -37.62 -32.93 -4.76
N SER A 453 -36.77 -31.91 -4.90
CA SER A 453 -36.73 -31.04 -6.08
C SER A 453 -35.70 -31.48 -7.12
N SER A 454 -34.80 -32.41 -6.77
CA SER A 454 -33.85 -33.02 -7.71
C SER A 454 -34.50 -34.10 -8.59
N ASN A 455 -35.59 -33.76 -9.27
CA ASN A 455 -36.23 -34.63 -10.26
C ASN A 455 -36.65 -33.81 -11.49
N ASN A 456 -36.69 -34.45 -12.66
CA ASN A 456 -37.00 -33.76 -13.91
C ASN A 456 -38.46 -33.26 -13.97
N LYS A 457 -39.36 -33.84 -13.15
CA LYS A 457 -40.77 -33.43 -13.08
C LYS A 457 -40.91 -32.06 -12.40
N PHE A 458 -40.36 -31.91 -11.19
CA PHE A 458 -40.37 -30.67 -10.43
C PHE A 458 -39.70 -29.53 -11.20
N ILE A 459 -38.56 -29.82 -11.84
CA ILE A 459 -37.83 -28.81 -12.63
C ILE A 459 -38.70 -28.30 -13.78
N LYS A 460 -39.50 -29.15 -14.44
CA LYS A 460 -40.37 -28.71 -15.55
C LYS A 460 -41.61 -27.96 -15.08
N GLU A 461 -42.18 -28.36 -13.94
CA GLU A 461 -43.47 -27.83 -13.46
C GLU A 461 -43.29 -26.53 -12.64
N HIS A 462 -42.22 -26.44 -11.83
CA HIS A 462 -42.09 -25.38 -10.82
C HIS A 462 -40.84 -24.52 -10.95
N GLN A 463 -39.79 -24.96 -11.66
CA GLN A 463 -38.58 -24.16 -11.80
C GLN A 463 -38.80 -23.01 -12.77
N GLN A 464 -38.50 -21.79 -12.33
CA GLN A 464 -38.58 -20.57 -13.14
C GLN A 464 -37.27 -19.79 -13.07
N PRO A 465 -36.81 -19.18 -14.18
CA PRO A 465 -35.66 -18.29 -14.14
C PRO A 465 -36.04 -16.95 -13.50
N ILE A 466 -35.32 -16.56 -12.46
CA ILE A 466 -35.41 -15.24 -11.83
C ILE A 466 -34.30 -14.32 -12.34
N THR A 467 -34.68 -13.07 -12.61
CA THR A 467 -33.74 -12.05 -13.05
C THR A 467 -33.78 -10.83 -12.13
N VAL A 468 -32.60 -10.27 -11.84
CA VAL A 468 -32.45 -9.03 -11.08
C VAL A 468 -31.62 -8.06 -11.89
N HIS A 469 -32.19 -6.89 -12.18
CA HIS A 469 -31.56 -5.80 -12.92
C HIS A 469 -31.19 -4.66 -11.97
N TYR A 470 -29.90 -4.33 -11.90
CA TYR A 470 -29.37 -3.42 -10.87
C TYR A 470 -28.26 -2.53 -11.42
N PHE A 471 -28.06 -1.37 -10.78
CA PHE A 471 -26.95 -0.47 -11.11
C PHE A 471 -25.62 -0.96 -10.53
N HIS A 472 -24.57 -0.87 -11.34
CA HIS A 472 -23.22 -1.24 -10.96
C HIS A 472 -22.26 -0.07 -11.24
N GLU A 473 -21.59 0.41 -10.19
CA GLU A 473 -20.81 1.65 -10.23
C GLU A 473 -19.32 1.45 -10.56
N GLN A 474 -18.90 0.20 -10.75
CA GLN A 474 -17.52 -0.18 -11.02
C GLN A 474 -17.38 -0.77 -12.44
N PRO A 475 -16.20 -0.67 -13.06
CA PRO A 475 -15.96 -1.33 -14.34
C PRO A 475 -15.94 -2.84 -14.15
N VAL A 476 -16.45 -3.57 -15.15
CA VAL A 476 -16.54 -5.03 -15.11
C VAL A 476 -15.32 -5.58 -15.84
N LEU A 477 -14.35 -6.07 -15.07
CA LEU A 477 -13.03 -6.42 -15.59
C LEU A 477 -12.90 -7.92 -15.82
N GLU A 478 -12.28 -8.29 -16.94
CA GLU A 478 -11.97 -9.67 -17.29
C GLU A 478 -10.58 -9.72 -17.90
N ILE A 479 -9.83 -10.76 -17.60
CA ILE A 479 -8.59 -11.07 -18.31
C ILE A 479 -8.93 -12.19 -19.28
N SER A 480 -9.02 -11.88 -20.56
CA SER A 480 -9.36 -12.88 -21.57
C SER A 480 -8.26 -13.93 -21.71
N LYS A 481 -6.99 -13.50 -21.66
CA LYS A 481 -5.83 -14.37 -21.66
C LYS A 481 -4.74 -13.84 -20.72
N LEU A 482 -4.26 -14.72 -19.83
CA LEU A 482 -3.08 -14.53 -19.00
C LEU A 482 -2.00 -15.51 -19.47
N THR A 483 -0.83 -15.00 -19.82
CA THR A 483 0.37 -15.82 -20.01
C THR A 483 1.40 -15.39 -18.97
N ARG A 484 1.65 -16.25 -17.99
CA ARG A 484 2.62 -16.01 -16.92
C ARG A 484 3.85 -16.85 -17.17
N THR A 485 5.02 -16.22 -17.12
CA THR A 485 6.32 -16.87 -17.12
C THR A 485 7.02 -16.59 -15.80
N ALA A 486 7.38 -17.64 -15.07
CA ALA A 486 8.15 -17.58 -13.84
C ALA A 486 9.54 -18.18 -14.11
N GLU A 487 10.56 -17.34 -14.26
CA GLU A 487 11.93 -17.78 -14.50
C GLU A 487 12.73 -17.80 -13.19
N ILE A 488 13.28 -18.97 -12.86
CA ILE A 488 14.10 -19.17 -11.67
C ILE A 488 15.58 -19.10 -12.06
N SER A 489 16.30 -18.13 -11.48
CA SER A 489 17.74 -17.96 -11.71
C SER A 489 18.54 -18.07 -10.43
N HIS A 490 19.39 -19.10 -10.35
CA HIS A 490 20.35 -19.26 -9.25
C HIS A 490 21.54 -18.33 -9.38
N TRP A 491 21.96 -18.00 -10.61
CA TRP A 491 23.04 -17.04 -10.87
C TRP A 491 22.63 -15.61 -10.48
N GLY A 492 21.40 -15.21 -10.80
CA GLY A 492 20.83 -13.90 -10.42
C GLY A 492 20.25 -13.86 -9.00
N ALA A 493 20.14 -15.02 -8.35
CA ALA A 493 19.47 -15.21 -7.06
C ALA A 493 18.07 -14.56 -7.01
N ASN A 494 17.33 -14.62 -8.11
CA ASN A 494 16.00 -14.03 -8.27
C ASN A 494 15.00 -15.00 -8.92
N LEU A 495 13.74 -14.78 -8.58
CA LEU A 495 12.57 -15.28 -9.28
C LEU A 495 12.01 -14.10 -10.10
N ASN A 496 12.07 -14.20 -11.42
CA ASN A 496 11.49 -13.21 -12.32
C ASN A 496 10.09 -13.69 -12.71
N ILE A 497 9.06 -12.87 -12.45
CA ILE A 497 7.71 -13.11 -12.92
C ILE A 497 7.38 -12.10 -14.00
N GLN A 498 6.94 -12.60 -15.16
CA GLN A 498 6.40 -11.82 -16.25
C GLN A 498 4.98 -12.27 -16.58
N ASP A 499 4.02 -11.36 -16.50
CA ASP A 499 2.63 -11.55 -16.88
C ASP A 499 2.37 -10.78 -18.18
N ASN A 500 2.00 -11.46 -19.26
CA ASN A 500 1.37 -10.80 -20.41
C ASN A 500 -0.14 -11.01 -20.29
N LEU A 501 -0.88 -9.91 -20.16
CA LEU A 501 -2.31 -9.90 -19.91
C LEU A 501 -3.05 -9.22 -21.06
N VAL A 502 -4.19 -9.79 -21.43
CA VAL A 502 -5.20 -9.12 -22.26
C VAL A 502 -6.37 -8.75 -21.36
N LEU A 503 -6.39 -7.50 -20.90
CA LEU A 503 -7.46 -6.96 -20.07
C LEU A 503 -8.63 -6.54 -20.96
N HIS A 504 -9.82 -7.05 -20.66
CA HIS A 504 -11.08 -6.72 -21.29
C HIS A 504 -12.01 -6.06 -20.27
N ASN A 505 -12.78 -5.07 -20.69
CA ASN A 505 -13.86 -4.52 -19.87
C ASN A 505 -15.20 -5.04 -20.42
N ALA A 506 -15.81 -6.02 -19.73
CA ALA A 506 -17.08 -6.63 -20.12
C ALA A 506 -18.33 -5.80 -19.73
N GLY A 507 -18.13 -4.54 -19.34
CA GLY A 507 -19.20 -3.57 -19.20
C GLY A 507 -19.93 -3.27 -20.52
N PRO A 508 -20.98 -2.44 -20.49
CA PRO A 508 -21.75 -2.07 -21.69
C PRO A 508 -20.84 -1.40 -22.71
N THR A 509 -20.94 -1.82 -23.97
CA THR A 509 -20.08 -1.27 -25.04
C THR A 509 -20.39 0.21 -25.28
N LEU A 510 -19.37 1.00 -25.61
CA LEU A 510 -19.57 2.43 -25.85
C LEU A 510 -20.59 2.68 -26.99
N LYS A 511 -21.67 3.40 -26.68
CA LYS A 511 -22.64 3.91 -27.65
C LYS A 511 -22.12 5.20 -28.27
N GLY A 512 -21.96 5.21 -29.59
CA GLY A 512 -21.43 6.36 -30.33
C GLY A 512 -19.90 6.42 -30.32
N HIS A 513 -19.34 7.63 -30.22
CA HIS A 513 -17.89 7.86 -30.29
C HIS A 513 -17.31 8.29 -28.95
N PHE A 514 -15.99 8.10 -28.81
CA PHE A 514 -15.27 8.58 -27.64
C PHE A 514 -15.09 10.10 -27.69
N SER A 515 -15.57 10.83 -26.68
CA SER A 515 -15.32 12.26 -26.53
C SER A 515 -14.30 12.54 -25.44
N ARG A 516 -13.11 13.01 -25.83
CA ARG A 516 -12.07 13.42 -24.86
C ARG A 516 -12.54 14.57 -23.96
N LEU A 517 -13.34 15.49 -24.51
CA LEU A 517 -13.89 16.61 -23.76
C LEU A 517 -14.81 16.12 -22.63
N GLU A 518 -15.67 15.15 -22.92
CA GLU A 518 -16.57 14.57 -21.92
C GLU A 518 -15.80 13.83 -20.83
N HIS A 519 -14.84 12.98 -21.21
CA HIS A 519 -13.99 12.28 -20.26
C HIS A 519 -13.18 13.25 -19.37
N GLN A 520 -12.65 14.34 -19.93
CA GLN A 520 -11.94 15.38 -19.17
C GLN A 520 -12.88 16.15 -18.24
N SER A 521 -14.08 16.51 -18.71
CA SER A 521 -15.12 17.17 -17.93
C SER A 521 -15.53 16.29 -16.72
N GLN A 522 -15.81 15.01 -16.96
CA GLN A 522 -16.09 14.01 -15.91
C GLN A 522 -14.97 13.92 -14.88
N SER A 523 -13.72 13.86 -15.34
CA SER A 523 -12.54 13.84 -14.46
C SER A 523 -12.42 15.13 -13.63
N TYR A 524 -12.72 16.29 -14.22
CA TYR A 524 -12.68 17.59 -13.57
C TYR A 524 -13.74 17.71 -12.47
N PHE A 525 -14.99 17.28 -12.76
CA PHE A 525 -16.09 17.26 -11.80
C PHE A 525 -16.04 16.05 -10.86
N LYS A 526 -15.04 15.17 -10.96
CA LYS A 526 -14.88 13.94 -10.18
C LYS A 526 -16.10 13.01 -10.27
N ARG A 527 -16.70 12.93 -11.46
CA ARG A 527 -17.80 12.04 -11.80
C ARG A 527 -17.35 11.09 -12.92
N PRO A 528 -16.45 10.13 -12.63
CA PRO A 528 -16.01 9.18 -13.65
C PRO A 528 -17.18 8.33 -14.12
N ALA A 529 -17.20 7.99 -15.41
CA ALA A 529 -18.16 7.05 -15.95
C ALA A 529 -17.96 5.66 -15.30
N PRO A 530 -19.01 5.02 -14.76
CA PRO A 530 -18.91 3.71 -14.11
C PRO A 530 -18.29 2.61 -14.97
N HIS A 531 -18.59 2.64 -16.27
CA HIS A 531 -18.13 1.67 -17.26
C HIS A 531 -16.73 1.98 -17.82
N ALA A 532 -16.02 2.98 -17.27
CA ALA A 532 -14.68 3.35 -17.69
C ALA A 532 -13.64 2.97 -16.62
N LEU A 533 -12.56 2.30 -17.02
CA LEU A 533 -11.38 2.08 -16.17
C LEU A 533 -10.28 3.10 -16.51
N PRO A 534 -10.06 4.13 -15.67
CA PRO A 534 -9.00 5.12 -15.89
C PRO A 534 -7.63 4.65 -15.37
N ALA A 535 -7.61 3.80 -14.35
CA ALA A 535 -6.41 3.33 -13.68
C ALA A 535 -6.69 1.98 -13.01
N LEU A 536 -5.65 1.15 -12.88
CA LEU A 536 -5.68 -0.15 -12.24
C LEU A 536 -4.68 -0.16 -11.08
N THR A 537 -5.04 -0.75 -9.95
CA THR A 537 -4.14 -0.92 -8.81
C THR A 537 -3.90 -2.38 -8.52
N LEU A 538 -2.64 -2.80 -8.56
CA LEU A 538 -2.21 -4.17 -8.35
C LEU A 538 -1.47 -4.32 -7.03
N HIS A 539 -1.76 -5.43 -6.33
CA HIS A 539 -1.04 -5.85 -5.14
C HIS A 539 0.01 -6.87 -5.55
N LEU A 540 1.28 -6.48 -5.39
CA LEU A 540 2.43 -7.31 -5.66
C LEU A 540 3.09 -7.75 -4.34
N PRO A 541 3.89 -8.82 -4.36
CA PRO A 541 4.64 -9.25 -3.18
C PRO A 541 5.54 -8.14 -2.59
N PRO A 542 5.83 -8.18 -1.29
CA PRO A 542 6.82 -7.29 -0.68
C PRO A 542 8.23 -7.60 -1.21
N GLY A 543 9.15 -6.63 -1.10
CA GLY A 543 10.57 -6.85 -1.43
C GLY A 543 10.92 -6.92 -2.92
N ILE A 544 9.93 -6.80 -3.81
CA ILE A 544 10.13 -6.82 -5.26
C ILE A 544 11.04 -5.70 -5.77
N ARG A 545 11.70 -5.96 -6.89
CA ARG A 545 12.64 -5.08 -7.60
C ARG A 545 12.36 -5.11 -9.09
N ASN A 546 12.98 -4.17 -9.81
CA ASN A 546 12.98 -4.11 -11.28
C ASN A 546 11.60 -4.27 -11.93
N THR A 547 10.56 -3.69 -11.33
CA THR A 547 9.21 -3.76 -11.89
C THR A 547 9.15 -2.98 -13.20
N TYR A 548 8.70 -3.63 -14.27
CA TYR A 548 8.49 -3.03 -15.58
C TYR A 548 7.06 -3.23 -16.05
N TYR A 549 6.59 -2.26 -16.83
CA TYR A 549 5.24 -2.25 -17.39
C TYR A 549 5.29 -1.60 -18.77
N TYR A 550 4.93 -2.38 -19.80
CA TYR A 550 4.94 -1.92 -21.18
C TYR A 550 3.79 -2.54 -21.97
N ASP A 551 3.43 -1.89 -23.07
CA ASP A 551 2.45 -2.42 -24.03
C ASP A 551 3.18 -2.99 -25.25
N LEU A 552 2.43 -3.59 -26.18
CA LEU A 552 2.99 -4.10 -27.45
C LEU A 552 3.85 -3.08 -28.22
N ILE A 553 3.53 -1.79 -28.11
CA ILE A 553 4.23 -0.69 -28.82
C ILE A 553 5.43 -0.16 -28.01
N GLY A 554 5.57 -0.58 -26.75
CA GLY A 554 6.68 -0.23 -25.87
C GLY A 554 6.25 0.36 -24.53
N ASN A 555 7.24 0.92 -23.82
CA ASN A 555 7.12 1.31 -22.42
C ASN A 555 5.98 2.30 -22.14
N VAL A 556 5.29 2.09 -21.01
CA VAL A 556 4.23 2.98 -20.52
C VAL A 556 4.69 3.64 -19.22
N SER A 557 5.01 4.93 -19.31
CA SER A 557 5.58 5.69 -18.17
C SER A 557 4.55 6.06 -17.10
N THR A 558 3.26 5.87 -17.37
CA THR A 558 2.16 6.22 -16.47
C THR A 558 1.89 5.14 -15.42
N SER A 559 2.92 4.78 -14.66
CA SER A 559 2.85 3.85 -13.53
C SER A 559 3.48 4.44 -12.27
N ARG A 560 3.06 3.94 -11.10
CA ARG A 560 3.58 4.35 -9.80
C ARG A 560 3.67 3.16 -8.85
N LEU A 561 4.89 2.76 -8.51
CA LEU A 561 5.16 1.68 -7.56
C LEU A 561 5.41 2.23 -6.15
N ARG A 562 4.84 1.55 -5.15
CA ARG A 562 5.09 1.75 -3.72
C ARG A 562 5.51 0.42 -3.11
N ILE A 563 6.82 0.25 -2.87
CA ILE A 563 7.39 -1.03 -2.41
C ILE A 563 7.18 -1.20 -0.91
N ALA A 564 6.70 -2.37 -0.50
CA ALA A 564 6.70 -2.80 0.90
C ALA A 564 8.01 -3.54 1.23
N PRO A 565 8.57 -3.37 2.45
CA PRO A 565 9.78 -4.10 2.85
C PRO A 565 9.51 -5.61 2.95
N ALA A 566 10.49 -6.43 2.61
CA ALA A 566 10.43 -7.88 2.75
C ALA A 566 10.17 -8.27 4.22
N ALA A 567 9.28 -9.24 4.43
CA ALA A 567 9.01 -9.79 5.77
C ALA A 567 10.05 -10.86 6.12
N PRO A 568 10.45 -11.00 7.39
CA PRO A 568 11.31 -12.11 7.80
C PRO A 568 10.58 -13.44 7.60
N LYS A 569 11.32 -14.51 7.22
CA LYS A 569 10.79 -15.82 6.78
C LYS A 569 9.74 -16.48 7.68
N ASN A 570 9.69 -16.13 8.96
CA ASN A 570 8.77 -16.72 9.95
C ASN A 570 7.55 -15.83 10.26
N GLN A 571 7.37 -14.70 9.57
CA GLN A 571 6.23 -13.81 9.74
C GLN A 571 5.54 -13.56 8.41
N ARG A 572 4.20 -13.70 8.40
CA ARG A 572 3.40 -13.29 7.24
C ARG A 572 3.63 -11.81 6.98
N ALA A 573 3.86 -11.46 5.72
CA ALA A 573 4.01 -10.08 5.31
C ALA A 573 2.74 -9.29 5.64
N SER A 574 2.87 -8.28 6.50
CA SER A 574 1.74 -7.44 6.88
C SER A 574 1.28 -6.50 5.74
N ARG A 575 2.09 -6.33 4.69
CA ARG A 575 1.85 -5.34 3.62
C ARG A 575 2.32 -5.84 2.25
N TYR A 576 1.52 -5.55 1.23
CA TYR A 576 1.85 -5.74 -0.18
C TYR A 576 2.55 -4.51 -0.76
N SER A 577 3.36 -4.72 -1.79
CA SER A 577 3.80 -3.63 -2.67
C SER A 577 2.62 -3.22 -3.55
N VAL A 578 2.37 -1.92 -3.72
CA VAL A 578 1.22 -1.42 -4.49
C VAL A 578 1.71 -0.78 -5.78
N LEU A 579 1.27 -1.32 -6.91
CA LEU A 579 1.56 -0.78 -8.24
C LEU A 579 0.29 -0.16 -8.82
N GLU A 580 0.30 1.16 -9.00
CA GLU A 580 -0.76 1.87 -9.71
C GLU A 580 -0.36 1.98 -11.18
N LEU A 581 -1.20 1.46 -12.08
CA LEU A 581 -1.03 1.48 -13.52
C LEU A 581 -2.10 2.38 -14.13
N ARG A 582 -1.72 3.20 -15.10
CA ARG A 582 -2.66 3.93 -15.95
C ARG A 582 -2.43 3.51 -17.39
N PRO A 583 -3.38 2.80 -18.00
CA PRO A 583 -3.35 2.48 -19.42
C PRO A 583 -3.21 3.75 -20.29
N ARG A 584 -2.74 3.59 -21.53
CA ARG A 584 -2.57 4.72 -22.48
C ARG A 584 -3.88 5.46 -22.79
N TYR A 585 -5.00 4.75 -22.72
CA TYR A 585 -6.35 5.26 -22.90
C TYR A 585 -7.27 4.66 -21.83
N PRO A 586 -8.33 5.38 -21.42
CA PRO A 586 -9.32 4.81 -20.51
C PRO A 586 -10.00 3.61 -21.17
N ILE A 587 -10.07 2.48 -20.47
CA ILE A 587 -10.66 1.25 -21.01
C ILE A 587 -12.17 1.31 -20.76
N LEU A 588 -12.92 1.67 -21.79
CA LEU A 588 -14.39 1.66 -21.75
C LEU A 588 -14.93 0.24 -21.97
N GLY A 589 -16.22 0.05 -21.70
CA GLY A 589 -16.86 -1.24 -21.95
C GLY A 589 -16.70 -1.69 -23.40
N GLY A 590 -16.37 -2.97 -23.58
CA GLY A 590 -16.02 -3.61 -24.84
C GLY A 590 -14.56 -3.45 -25.27
N TRP A 591 -13.75 -2.60 -24.62
CA TRP A 591 -12.38 -2.35 -25.06
C TRP A 591 -11.39 -3.36 -24.47
N ASN A 592 -10.36 -3.69 -25.25
CA ASN A 592 -9.25 -4.56 -24.86
C ASN A 592 -8.00 -3.72 -24.62
N TYR A 593 -7.16 -4.16 -23.68
CA TYR A 593 -5.87 -3.57 -23.43
C TYR A 593 -4.85 -4.67 -23.12
N THR A 594 -3.89 -4.83 -24.03
CA THR A 594 -2.83 -5.83 -23.91
C THR A 594 -1.58 -5.18 -23.37
N PHE A 595 -1.07 -5.69 -22.26
CA PHE A 595 0.15 -5.20 -21.65
C PHE A 595 0.96 -6.31 -20.99
N THR A 596 2.24 -6.05 -20.79
CA THR A 596 3.16 -6.89 -20.05
C THR A 596 3.53 -6.21 -18.74
N LEU A 597 3.44 -6.96 -17.65
CA LEU A 597 3.87 -6.59 -16.32
C LEU A 597 4.93 -7.59 -15.87
N GLY A 598 6.11 -7.13 -15.50
CA GLY A 598 7.11 -8.01 -14.90
C GLY A 598 7.76 -7.41 -13.67
N TRP A 599 8.29 -8.27 -12.81
CA TRP A 599 8.98 -7.90 -11.59
C TRP A 599 9.89 -9.03 -11.09
N ASP A 600 10.96 -8.64 -10.42
CA ASP A 600 11.90 -9.56 -9.77
C ASP A 600 11.60 -9.67 -8.28
N ALA A 601 11.60 -10.88 -7.73
CA ALA A 601 11.70 -11.12 -6.29
C ALA A 601 13.02 -11.84 -5.96
N PRO A 602 13.60 -11.58 -4.77
CA PRO A 602 14.73 -12.38 -4.28
C PRO A 602 14.34 -13.86 -4.20
N LEU A 603 15.17 -14.74 -4.77
CA LEU A 603 14.90 -16.19 -4.76
C LEU A 603 14.84 -16.74 -3.32
N SER A 604 15.56 -16.11 -2.39
CA SER A 604 15.53 -16.46 -0.97
C SER A 604 14.15 -16.40 -0.33
N ASP A 605 13.22 -15.62 -0.89
CA ASP A 605 11.91 -15.36 -0.32
C ASP A 605 10.90 -16.46 -0.71
N SER A 606 11.09 -17.08 -1.88
CA SER A 606 10.22 -18.12 -2.43
C SER A 606 10.85 -19.50 -2.47
N ALA A 607 12.19 -19.61 -2.34
CA ALA A 607 12.92 -20.87 -2.41
C ALA A 607 13.48 -21.29 -1.05
N VAL A 608 13.35 -22.59 -0.77
CA VAL A 608 13.97 -23.28 0.37
C VAL A 608 14.86 -24.38 -0.18
N TYR A 609 16.06 -24.51 0.39
CA TYR A 609 16.99 -25.59 0.09
C TYR A 609 16.99 -26.61 1.23
N ASP A 610 16.62 -27.84 0.92
CA ASP A 610 16.70 -28.96 1.85
C ASP A 610 18.07 -29.62 1.74
N ARG A 611 18.88 -29.48 2.80
CA ARG A 611 20.24 -30.04 2.88
C ARG A 611 20.25 -31.57 2.91
N SER A 612 19.18 -32.20 3.40
CA SER A 612 19.12 -33.65 3.55
C SER A 612 18.91 -34.35 2.21
N THR A 613 17.99 -33.83 1.39
CA THR A 613 17.66 -34.39 0.08
C THR A 613 18.46 -33.76 -1.06
N GLY A 614 19.07 -32.58 -0.83
CA GLY A 614 19.74 -31.76 -1.83
C GLY A 614 18.77 -31.14 -2.84
N LYS A 615 17.47 -31.04 -2.50
CA LYS A 615 16.41 -30.49 -3.36
C LYS A 615 16.15 -29.01 -3.03
N TYR A 616 15.86 -28.24 -4.07
CA TYR A 616 15.28 -26.90 -3.96
C TYR A 616 13.77 -27.01 -4.09
N ILE A 617 13.04 -26.38 -3.19
CA ILE A 617 11.57 -26.26 -3.24
C ILE A 617 11.26 -24.79 -3.45
N VAL A 618 10.57 -24.46 -4.55
CA VAL A 618 10.21 -23.09 -4.93
C VAL A 618 8.70 -22.95 -4.96
N GLU A 619 8.22 -21.90 -4.30
CA GLU A 619 6.83 -21.46 -4.34
C GLU A 619 6.64 -20.45 -5.49
N VAL A 620 5.73 -20.73 -6.42
CA VAL A 620 5.40 -19.85 -7.54
C VAL A 620 3.91 -19.52 -7.56
N PRO A 621 3.49 -18.25 -7.41
CA PRO A 621 2.07 -17.89 -7.45
C PRO A 621 1.49 -18.10 -8.86
N ILE A 622 0.24 -18.60 -8.94
CA ILE A 622 -0.45 -18.87 -10.22
C ILE A 622 -0.77 -17.58 -10.99
N MET A 623 -1.25 -16.54 -10.29
CA MET A 623 -1.56 -15.25 -10.91
C MET A 623 -1.38 -14.08 -9.94
N THR A 624 -1.36 -12.85 -10.46
CA THR A 624 -1.46 -11.63 -9.65
C THR A 624 -2.95 -11.30 -9.51
N PRO A 625 -3.54 -11.33 -8.30
CA PRO A 625 -4.97 -11.15 -8.15
C PRO A 625 -5.40 -9.72 -8.52
N ILE A 626 -6.36 -9.61 -9.43
CA ILE A 626 -7.07 -8.36 -9.72
C ILE A 626 -8.45 -8.45 -9.06
N PRO A 627 -8.76 -7.60 -8.06
CA PRO A 627 -10.06 -7.65 -7.39
C PRO A 627 -11.22 -7.49 -8.37
N GLY A 628 -12.19 -8.41 -8.29
CA GLY A 628 -13.40 -8.40 -9.12
C GLY A 628 -13.22 -8.86 -10.57
N ALA A 629 -12.01 -9.25 -10.98
CA ALA A 629 -11.76 -9.76 -12.33
C ALA A 629 -11.71 -11.29 -12.39
N VAL A 630 -12.20 -11.84 -13.50
CA VAL A 630 -12.07 -13.26 -13.87
C VAL A 630 -10.94 -13.41 -14.88
N VAL A 631 -10.17 -14.49 -14.79
CA VAL A 631 -9.20 -14.88 -15.83
C VAL A 631 -9.77 -16.05 -16.62
N ASN A 632 -10.16 -15.81 -17.87
CA ASN A 632 -10.86 -16.81 -18.68
C ASN A 632 -9.93 -17.97 -19.06
N SER A 633 -8.73 -17.64 -19.53
CA SER A 633 -7.68 -18.61 -19.86
C SER A 633 -6.34 -18.15 -19.28
N ALA A 634 -5.66 -19.04 -18.57
CA ALA A 634 -4.35 -18.79 -17.99
C ALA A 634 -3.37 -19.91 -18.36
N GLU A 635 -2.23 -19.51 -18.90
CA GLU A 635 -1.08 -20.37 -19.16
C GLU A 635 0.05 -19.95 -18.21
N VAL A 636 0.40 -20.82 -17.27
CA VAL A 636 1.46 -20.57 -16.28
C VAL A 636 2.66 -21.45 -16.62
N SER A 637 3.75 -20.82 -17.02
CA SER A 637 5.01 -21.47 -17.38
C SER A 637 6.08 -21.21 -16.32
N ILE A 638 6.65 -22.26 -15.74
CA ILE A 638 7.74 -22.20 -14.76
C ILE A 638 9.02 -22.67 -15.44
N VAL A 639 9.96 -21.76 -15.67
CA VAL A 639 11.26 -22.03 -16.29
C VAL A 639 12.28 -22.28 -15.20
N LEU A 640 12.78 -23.51 -15.14
CA LEU A 640 13.78 -23.96 -14.17
C LEU A 640 15.20 -23.63 -14.64
N PRO A 641 16.22 -23.64 -13.76
CA PRO A 641 17.60 -23.46 -14.17
C PRO A 641 18.09 -24.59 -15.10
N GLU A 642 19.07 -24.27 -15.96
CA GLU A 642 19.73 -25.26 -16.82
C GLU A 642 20.35 -26.39 -15.98
N GLY A 643 20.13 -27.63 -16.40
CA GLY A 643 20.62 -28.83 -15.69
C GLY A 643 19.82 -29.19 -14.43
N ALA A 644 18.62 -28.63 -14.25
CA ALA A 644 17.69 -29.11 -13.24
C ALA A 644 17.23 -30.55 -13.54
N THR A 645 17.27 -31.41 -12.52
CA THR A 645 16.92 -32.84 -12.59
C THR A 645 15.97 -33.22 -11.47
N GLY A 646 15.23 -34.33 -11.63
CA GLY A 646 14.29 -34.83 -10.62
C GLY A 646 13.19 -33.82 -10.30
N VAL A 647 12.56 -33.29 -11.35
CA VAL A 647 11.53 -32.25 -11.24
C VAL A 647 10.21 -32.87 -10.80
N GLU A 648 9.72 -32.44 -9.65
CA GLU A 648 8.43 -32.79 -9.08
C GLU A 648 7.62 -31.51 -8.87
N PHE A 649 6.31 -31.54 -9.10
CA PHE A 649 5.46 -30.37 -8.91
C PHE A 649 4.17 -30.75 -8.20
N ALA A 650 3.68 -29.84 -7.36
CA ALA A 650 2.44 -29.97 -6.61
C ALA A 650 1.62 -28.69 -6.81
N PRO A 651 0.64 -28.69 -7.74
CA PRO A 651 -0.29 -27.58 -7.88
C PRO A 651 -1.36 -27.65 -6.77
N PRO A 652 -1.88 -26.51 -6.32
CA PRO A 652 -2.87 -26.48 -5.22
C PRO A 652 -4.23 -27.07 -5.62
N PHE A 653 -4.57 -27.03 -6.90
CA PHE A 653 -5.76 -27.61 -7.50
C PHE A 653 -5.40 -28.17 -8.89
N PRO A 654 -6.16 -29.13 -9.43
CA PRO A 654 -5.84 -29.75 -10.71
C PRO A 654 -5.90 -28.72 -11.86
N ALA A 655 -4.87 -28.72 -12.71
CA ALA A 655 -4.84 -27.99 -13.97
C ALA A 655 -5.63 -28.74 -15.06
N VAL A 656 -6.10 -28.04 -16.08
CA VAL A 656 -6.76 -28.66 -17.25
C VAL A 656 -5.78 -29.55 -18.00
N ALA A 657 -4.56 -29.03 -18.21
CA ALA A 657 -3.46 -29.76 -18.78
C ALA A 657 -2.14 -29.31 -18.17
N ASN A 658 -1.18 -30.22 -18.10
CA ASN A 658 0.20 -29.93 -17.73
C ASN A 658 1.16 -30.59 -18.74
N ARG A 659 2.22 -29.86 -19.12
CA ARG A 659 3.24 -30.36 -20.04
C ARG A 659 4.64 -29.97 -19.57
N ILE A 660 5.61 -30.80 -19.91
CA ILE A 660 7.03 -30.51 -19.69
C ILE A 660 7.66 -30.31 -21.07
N SER A 661 8.33 -29.19 -21.24
CA SER A 661 9.00 -28.82 -22.48
C SER A 661 10.39 -28.26 -22.18
N THR A 662 11.19 -28.03 -23.23
CA THR A 662 12.51 -27.41 -23.08
C THR A 662 12.46 -25.98 -23.59
N HIS A 663 12.86 -25.01 -22.76
CA HIS A 663 12.97 -23.61 -23.09
C HIS A 663 14.44 -23.21 -23.25
N THR A 664 14.80 -22.61 -24.37
CA THR A 664 16.18 -22.19 -24.66
C THR A 664 16.28 -20.67 -24.61
N THR A 665 17.15 -20.14 -23.74
CA THR A 665 17.46 -18.71 -23.69
C THR A 665 18.97 -18.47 -23.82
N TYR A 666 19.40 -17.22 -23.60
CA TYR A 666 20.79 -16.79 -23.74
C TYR A 666 21.75 -17.66 -22.91
N LEU A 667 22.85 -18.06 -23.55
CA LEU A 667 23.94 -18.85 -22.95
C LEU A 667 23.49 -20.20 -22.37
N ASP A 668 22.36 -20.74 -22.83
CA ASP A 668 21.97 -22.11 -22.52
C ASP A 668 22.56 -23.07 -23.57
N SER A 669 23.10 -24.20 -23.11
CA SER A 669 23.71 -25.21 -23.98
C SER A 669 22.83 -26.46 -24.15
N MET A 670 22.15 -26.88 -23.09
CA MET A 670 21.23 -28.02 -23.09
C MET A 670 19.75 -27.60 -23.06
N GLY A 671 19.49 -26.31 -22.85
CA GLY A 671 18.15 -25.79 -22.59
C GLY A 671 17.71 -26.00 -21.13
N ARG A 672 16.60 -25.34 -20.79
CA ARG A 672 16.01 -25.32 -19.45
C ARG A 672 14.70 -26.12 -19.43
N PRO A 673 14.44 -26.95 -18.42
CA PRO A 673 13.13 -27.58 -18.31
C PRO A 673 12.08 -26.52 -17.97
N MET A 674 10.98 -26.51 -18.71
CA MET A 674 9.84 -25.61 -18.54
C MET A 674 8.59 -26.43 -18.28
N LEU A 675 7.97 -26.17 -17.13
CA LEU A 675 6.67 -26.74 -16.75
C LEU A 675 5.59 -25.77 -17.19
N THR A 676 4.62 -26.21 -17.98
CA THR A 676 3.49 -25.37 -18.39
C THR A 676 2.19 -25.97 -17.85
N PHE A 677 1.39 -25.13 -17.22
CA PHE A 677 0.07 -25.45 -16.67
C PHE A 677 -0.99 -24.60 -17.36
N GLU A 678 -2.07 -25.24 -17.78
CA GLU A 678 -3.22 -24.59 -18.39
C GLU A 678 -4.41 -24.59 -17.42
N TYR A 679 -4.99 -23.42 -17.23
CA TYR A 679 -6.13 -23.20 -16.35
C TYR A 679 -7.22 -22.38 -17.06
N GLU A 680 -8.46 -22.59 -16.63
CA GLU A 680 -9.62 -21.87 -17.14
C GLU A 680 -10.44 -21.26 -15.99
N ASN A 681 -11.08 -20.14 -16.27
CA ASN A 681 -12.00 -19.43 -15.37
C ASN A 681 -11.42 -19.20 -13.95
N LEU A 682 -10.18 -18.73 -13.82
CA LEU A 682 -9.59 -18.45 -12.51
C LEU A 682 -10.23 -17.22 -11.86
N THR A 683 -10.43 -17.31 -10.55
CA THR A 683 -10.95 -16.24 -9.68
C THR A 683 -9.97 -15.96 -8.55
N ILE A 684 -10.21 -14.93 -7.74
CA ILE A 684 -9.31 -14.55 -6.64
C ILE A 684 -9.00 -15.69 -5.65
N MET A 685 -9.90 -16.67 -5.48
CA MET A 685 -9.67 -17.84 -4.61
C MET A 685 -8.60 -18.79 -5.17
N HIS A 686 -8.40 -18.77 -6.49
CA HIS A 686 -7.37 -19.53 -7.19
C HIS A 686 -6.00 -18.83 -7.19
N ALA A 687 -5.85 -17.67 -6.54
CA ALA A 687 -4.58 -16.98 -6.37
C ALA A 687 -3.67 -17.67 -5.34
N GLN A 688 -3.47 -18.97 -5.50
CA GLN A 688 -2.61 -19.83 -4.70
C GLN A 688 -1.29 -20.10 -5.44
N SER A 689 -0.38 -20.81 -4.80
CA SER A 689 0.97 -21.06 -5.33
C SER A 689 1.18 -22.52 -5.71
N ILE A 690 1.91 -22.76 -6.80
CA ILE A 690 2.42 -24.05 -7.21
C ILE A 690 3.77 -24.28 -6.53
N PHE A 691 3.97 -25.45 -5.94
CA PHE A 691 5.25 -25.85 -5.39
C PHE A 691 6.01 -26.71 -6.39
N VAL A 692 7.26 -26.36 -6.66
CA VAL A 692 8.14 -27.13 -7.56
C VAL A 692 9.41 -27.52 -6.83
N SER A 693 9.72 -28.81 -6.87
CA SER A 693 10.88 -29.45 -6.26
C SER A 693 11.83 -29.93 -7.35
N TYR A 694 13.13 -29.60 -7.24
CA TYR A 694 14.14 -30.01 -8.23
C TYR A 694 15.55 -30.03 -7.63
N LYS A 695 16.48 -30.72 -8.30
CA LYS A 695 17.90 -30.76 -7.95
C LYS A 695 18.74 -30.07 -9.01
N VAL A 696 19.70 -29.25 -8.59
CA VAL A 696 20.70 -28.64 -9.47
C VAL A 696 22.09 -28.99 -8.95
N PRO A 697 22.88 -29.81 -9.66
CA PRO A 697 24.24 -30.10 -9.26
C PRO A 697 25.15 -28.89 -9.50
N LEU A 698 26.21 -28.76 -8.71
CA LEU A 698 27.18 -27.67 -8.85
C LEU A 698 27.81 -27.62 -10.26
N ALA A 699 28.00 -28.79 -10.89
CA ALA A 699 28.47 -28.89 -12.27
C ALA A 699 27.54 -28.16 -13.27
N ALA A 700 26.23 -28.18 -13.04
CA ALA A 700 25.27 -27.47 -13.88
C ALA A 700 25.41 -25.94 -13.75
N HIS A 701 25.70 -25.44 -12.54
CA HIS A 701 25.98 -24.01 -12.36
C HIS A 701 27.23 -23.58 -13.14
N LEU A 702 28.33 -24.35 -13.07
CA LEU A 702 29.60 -24.02 -13.74
C LEU A 702 29.59 -24.22 -15.26
N ARG A 703 28.58 -24.91 -15.79
CA ARG A 703 28.47 -25.20 -17.22
C ARG A 703 28.47 -23.95 -18.09
N LYS A 704 27.77 -22.89 -17.65
CA LYS A 704 27.68 -21.63 -18.41
C LYS A 704 29.04 -20.93 -18.60
N PRO A 705 29.79 -20.61 -17.52
CA PRO A 705 31.15 -20.11 -17.65
C PRO A 705 32.06 -21.02 -18.48
N PHE A 706 31.94 -22.34 -18.32
CA PHE A 706 32.75 -23.30 -19.05
C PHE A 706 32.50 -23.25 -20.56
N VAL A 707 31.24 -23.29 -20.99
CA VAL A 707 30.87 -23.22 -22.42
C VAL A 707 31.32 -21.90 -23.05
N VAL A 708 31.11 -20.78 -22.35
CA VAL A 708 31.61 -19.46 -22.81
C VAL A 708 33.14 -19.47 -22.92
N GLY A 709 33.84 -20.00 -21.91
CA GLY A 709 35.29 -20.11 -21.92
C GLY A 709 35.81 -20.96 -23.08
N VAL A 710 35.19 -22.10 -23.37
CA VAL A 710 35.51 -22.96 -24.51
C VAL A 710 35.28 -22.24 -25.83
N ALA A 711 34.18 -21.50 -25.98
CA ALA A 711 33.90 -20.73 -27.19
C ALA A 711 34.98 -19.67 -27.44
N PHE A 712 35.34 -18.87 -26.43
CA PHE A 712 36.44 -17.91 -26.55
C PHE A 712 37.78 -18.59 -26.85
N PHE A 713 38.09 -19.68 -26.14
CA PHE A 713 39.32 -20.43 -26.37
C PHE A 713 39.41 -20.99 -27.79
N SER A 714 38.30 -21.45 -28.37
CA SER A 714 38.26 -21.93 -29.76
C SER A 714 38.57 -20.82 -30.76
N VAL A 715 38.14 -19.58 -30.52
CA VAL A 715 38.47 -18.43 -31.38
C VAL A 715 39.98 -18.16 -31.34
N PHE A 716 40.58 -18.20 -30.15
CA PHE A 716 42.04 -18.04 -30.02
C PHE A 716 42.81 -19.20 -30.66
N ALA A 717 42.36 -20.44 -30.47
CA ALA A 717 42.97 -21.61 -31.09
C ALA A 717 42.91 -21.54 -32.62
N LEU A 718 41.77 -21.15 -33.19
CA LEU A 718 41.62 -20.94 -34.64
C LEU A 718 42.51 -19.80 -35.14
N ALA A 719 42.67 -18.71 -34.39
CA ALA A 719 43.59 -17.65 -34.75
C ALA A 719 45.06 -18.11 -34.74
N ILE A 720 45.44 -18.95 -33.76
CA ILE A 720 46.78 -19.56 -33.70
C ILE A 720 47.02 -20.47 -34.91
N VAL A 721 46.07 -21.36 -35.22
CA VAL A 721 46.16 -22.26 -36.38
C VAL A 721 46.19 -21.46 -37.68
N GLY A 722 45.29 -20.47 -37.83
CA GLY A 722 45.24 -19.59 -39.00
C GLY A 722 46.56 -18.86 -39.26
N ARG A 723 47.25 -18.40 -38.20
CA ARG A 723 48.59 -17.80 -38.32
C ARG A 723 49.67 -18.79 -38.77
N ARG A 724 49.50 -20.08 -38.48
CA ARG A 724 50.46 -21.14 -38.84
C ARG A 724 50.25 -21.68 -40.26
N ILE A 725 49.08 -21.46 -40.86
CA ILE A 725 48.80 -21.86 -42.23
C ILE A 725 49.47 -20.86 -43.17
N ASN A 726 50.49 -21.33 -43.90
CA ASN A 726 51.13 -20.53 -44.93
C ASN A 726 50.36 -20.66 -46.25
N LEU A 727 49.80 -19.55 -46.73
CA LEU A 727 49.04 -19.48 -47.99
C LEU A 727 49.86 -18.90 -49.17
N THR A 728 51.19 -18.80 -49.05
CA THR A 728 52.03 -18.30 -50.13
C THR A 728 52.18 -19.32 -51.27
N ILE A 729 51.78 -18.94 -52.49
CA ILE A 729 51.83 -19.81 -53.69
C ILE A 729 53.25 -19.96 -54.24
N HIS A 730 54.09 -18.92 -54.15
CA HIS A 730 55.50 -18.98 -54.53
C HIS A 730 56.39 -18.87 -53.28
N GLN A 731 57.09 -19.96 -52.96
CA GLN A 731 58.22 -19.90 -52.04
C GLN A 731 59.41 -19.30 -52.78
N LYS A 732 59.88 -18.11 -52.36
CA LYS A 732 61.21 -17.65 -52.76
C LYS A 732 62.23 -18.62 -52.14
N THR A 733 62.83 -19.46 -52.96
CA THR A 733 64.06 -20.19 -52.62
C THR A 733 65.12 -19.14 -52.29
N LEU A 734 65.67 -19.21 -51.07
CA LEU A 734 66.78 -18.36 -50.64
C LEU A 734 68.04 -18.67 -51.45
#